data_AF-A0A2M8E1E1-F1
#
_entry.id   AF-A0A2M8E1E1-F1
#
_cell.length_a   1.000
_cell.length_b   1.000
_cell.length_c   1.000
_cell.angle_alpha   90.00
_cell.angle_beta   90.00
_cell.angle_gamma   90.00
#
_symmetry.space_group_name_H-M   'P 1'
#
loop_
_entity.id
_entity.type
_entity.pdbx_description
1 polymer ?
#
loop_
_entity_poly.entity_id
_entity_poly.type
_entity_poly.pdbx_seq_one_letter_code
_entity_poly.pdbx_strand_id
1 'polypeptide(L)'
;RSPLLERTNVPDKVMAPIIDALSRRTEDLLHGWINYRDLAVAHLGGIYERLLEYSLVHHVQAKDDYKDKPEIDRLTALPASFARKVSGGYYTHDDLVRLNLRESVGVLTQQRLDLFELHLQKWAKKTALNPGHWDQLDALDPASQMLALKCCDPAMGSGHFLVALVDFLADRVLEAIATATLHVNAQPWAAHLAESGKPWTSPVLQRIAAIRQSIKATAKAHGWAVTDAQLDDRHIVRRMILKKCIFGVDKNPMAVELAKTALWLHTFTVGAPLSFLDHHLRVGDSLHGEQLPQVQKGLQNLGALLLQSEFNRLTLAAKAIAQVADLTDADMAEAALSKQLAAEAAAQVAPIHAVLDFWRALRWLIPGWPVTKVSQLAALLKLPKKEQDRQAGLAAGHYPEYAALLKLLEPGQNLVAILGAGRLDGEDAASQAANALITRARALAARETFFHWWTSFPTVFADTANPGFDALVGNPPWDRIKLQEVEWFAERVPAIAAQPRAADRKAMIAALKNVKMTQTGIHTPPVVDFWALYQQAVERAEANARVLGNGKLGSNDFPLLGGGDINLYSLFVERAQSLINPNGIVALIVPSGIAADKGAAEFFRSISSTGKLHALFDFENRKVFFPDVHASFKFCALIFGRQPRYLPAAADVLTDATTGGVYSQKNQPLARVLIAQEATDNEADGAEGDAQEPQPQPTRCAFYLHSLDELDEPGRVLTLSNLDFQRVNPNTGAAPIFRTQRDADITLKLYARHPVLVKHGAVSEALGRQPDVRTWPVKYATMFHMTNDSHLFIKADELAKQGWQAALLNRWEKPAEGHDGVQVAVPLYEGKMVQMFDHRAADVVVNVANLQRAAQQESIPQVEKVSVDRFPAPQYWVNAADVANTWEGEWCIAYKSVTAPSNMRTMIAALVPRCGVGNSMAMLLPLHAPDPDYPRWASLLLANLSSMAFDFALRQKVQGQNLNWFIVEQATVIAPERFDEPLPAAFATAMRAAKLMNGHHPHPSVADFVLPQVLALTYTAHDMAPFARDLGYVDASGQVLPPVIWNEDERRARLAALDALFFWLYGLDALDATYILDTFPIVREQDAKTFGRYRTQDDILAVLALLA
;
A
#
# COMPACT_ATOMS: atom_id res chain seq x y z
N ARG A 1 -5.22 29.51 -20.91
CA ARG A 1 -4.81 30.89 -20.51
C ARG A 1 -5.04 30.97 -19.01
N SER A 2 -4.12 31.54 -18.22
CA SER A 2 -4.28 31.59 -16.75
C SER A 2 -5.53 32.38 -16.34
N PRO A 3 -6.34 31.91 -15.36
CA PRO A 3 -7.54 32.59 -14.87
C PRO A 3 -7.31 34.04 -14.43
N LEU A 4 -6.07 34.37 -14.02
CA LEU A 4 -5.69 35.72 -13.59
C LEU A 4 -5.64 36.70 -14.77
N LEU A 5 -5.16 36.24 -15.93
CA LEU A 5 -5.06 37.02 -17.17
C LEU A 5 -6.38 37.09 -17.92
N GLU A 6 -7.32 36.18 -17.65
CA GLU A 6 -8.69 36.27 -18.19
C GLU A 6 -9.52 37.36 -17.51
N ARG A 7 -9.17 37.71 -16.26
CA ARG A 7 -9.89 38.73 -15.46
C ARG A 7 -9.19 40.08 -15.44
N THR A 8 -7.96 40.16 -15.97
CA THR A 8 -7.10 41.34 -15.82
C THR A 8 -6.38 41.63 -17.12
N ASN A 9 -6.64 42.81 -17.71
CA ASN A 9 -5.85 43.30 -18.84
C ASN A 9 -4.56 43.93 -18.31
N VAL A 10 -3.42 43.33 -18.63
CA VAL A 10 -2.09 43.86 -18.29
C VAL A 10 -1.54 44.61 -19.50
N PRO A 11 -1.23 45.91 -19.40
CA PRO A 11 -0.70 46.67 -20.53
C PRO A 11 0.70 46.18 -20.93
N ASP A 12 1.04 46.28 -22.22
CA ASP A 12 2.36 45.92 -22.75
C ASP A 12 3.50 46.65 -22.05
N LYS A 13 3.30 47.90 -21.59
CA LYS A 13 4.31 48.65 -20.83
C LYS A 13 4.74 47.94 -19.53
N VAL A 14 3.87 47.10 -18.97
CA VAL A 14 4.11 46.33 -17.75
C VAL A 14 4.60 44.93 -18.10
N MET A 15 4.01 44.31 -19.13
CA MET A 15 4.34 42.95 -19.53
C MET A 15 5.69 42.84 -20.23
N ALA A 16 6.04 43.79 -21.11
CA ALA A 16 7.27 43.74 -21.90
C ALA A 16 8.55 43.72 -21.03
N PRO A 17 8.69 44.56 -19.96
CA PRO A 17 9.83 44.45 -19.06
C PRO A 17 9.91 43.11 -18.32
N ILE A 18 8.77 42.52 -17.96
CA ILE A 18 8.71 41.22 -17.29
C ILE A 18 9.19 40.12 -18.25
N ILE A 19 8.70 40.13 -19.49
CA ILE A 19 9.14 39.18 -20.53
C ILE A 19 10.63 39.35 -20.81
N ASP A 20 11.13 40.58 -20.95
CA ASP A 20 12.56 40.84 -21.19
C ASP A 20 13.43 40.35 -20.02
N ALA A 21 13.00 40.60 -18.78
CA ALA A 21 13.68 40.12 -17.58
C ALA A 21 13.67 38.59 -17.47
N LEU A 22 12.56 37.93 -17.82
CA LEU A 22 12.48 36.47 -17.87
C LEU A 22 13.27 35.88 -19.03
N SER A 23 13.55 36.66 -20.08
CA SER A 23 14.28 36.20 -21.27
C SER A 23 15.80 36.26 -21.12
N ARG A 24 16.32 36.83 -20.01
CA ARG A 24 17.75 37.11 -19.82
C ARG A 24 18.25 36.62 -18.47
N ARG A 25 19.51 36.20 -18.39
CA ARG A 25 20.18 35.93 -17.12
C ARG A 25 20.46 37.24 -16.39
N THR A 26 20.09 37.32 -15.12
CA THR A 26 20.33 38.48 -14.26
C THR A 26 21.68 38.44 -13.55
N GLU A 27 22.38 37.31 -13.62
CA GLU A 27 23.64 37.05 -12.91
C GLU A 27 24.90 37.46 -13.73
N ASP A 28 24.74 37.65 -15.05
CA ASP A 28 25.83 37.95 -15.98
C ASP A 28 25.84 39.44 -16.37
N LEU A 29 27.02 40.06 -16.35
CA LEU A 29 27.26 41.45 -16.82
C LEU A 29 26.75 41.70 -18.26
N LEU A 30 26.65 40.65 -19.08
CA LEU A 30 26.23 40.71 -20.48
C LEU A 30 24.74 40.43 -20.72
N HIS A 31 23.94 40.13 -19.68
CA HIS A 31 22.50 39.80 -19.79
C HIS A 31 22.18 38.81 -20.93
N GLY A 32 22.89 37.67 -20.96
CA GLY A 32 22.72 36.65 -22.00
C GLY A 32 21.30 36.08 -22.06
N TRP A 33 20.81 35.77 -23.26
CA TRP A 33 19.47 35.22 -23.47
C TRP A 33 19.33 33.81 -22.87
N ILE A 34 18.19 33.55 -22.23
CA ILE A 34 17.81 32.22 -21.77
C ILE A 34 17.26 31.43 -22.97
N ASN A 35 17.89 30.30 -23.26
CA ASN A 35 17.43 29.42 -24.32
C ASN A 35 16.26 28.55 -23.83
N TYR A 36 15.04 29.03 -24.07
CA TYR A 36 13.81 28.29 -23.76
C TYR A 36 13.50 27.16 -24.74
N ARG A 37 14.23 27.03 -25.86
CA ARG A 37 14.02 25.95 -26.83
C ARG A 37 14.30 24.58 -26.22
N ASP A 38 15.29 24.50 -25.33
CA ASP A 38 15.75 23.25 -24.72
C ASP A 38 15.13 23.02 -23.33
N LEU A 39 14.00 23.68 -23.03
CA LEU A 39 13.34 23.57 -21.74
C LEU A 39 12.68 22.18 -21.59
N ALA A 40 13.35 21.29 -20.88
CA ALA A 40 12.81 19.98 -20.51
C ALA A 40 11.75 20.04 -19.39
N VAL A 41 10.93 18.99 -19.29
CA VAL A 41 9.87 18.84 -18.29
C VAL A 41 10.40 18.81 -16.86
N ALA A 42 11.57 18.22 -16.62
CA ALA A 42 12.23 18.25 -15.32
C ALA A 42 12.51 19.70 -14.84
N HIS A 43 12.81 20.62 -15.77
CA HIS A 43 13.00 22.03 -15.42
C HIS A 43 11.69 22.71 -15.02
N LEU A 44 10.56 22.35 -15.65
CA LEU A 44 9.23 22.86 -15.26
C LEU A 44 8.79 22.33 -13.89
N GLY A 45 9.04 21.05 -13.62
CA GLY A 45 8.85 20.45 -12.29
C GLY A 45 9.64 21.22 -11.23
N GLY A 46 10.95 21.44 -11.47
CA GLY A 46 11.79 22.21 -10.55
C GLY A 46 11.41 23.69 -10.44
N ILE A 47 10.77 24.30 -11.45
CA ILE A 47 10.19 25.65 -11.33
C ILE A 47 8.94 25.59 -10.45
N TYR A 48 8.03 24.64 -10.68
CA TYR A 48 6.82 24.47 -9.88
C TYR A 48 7.14 24.23 -8.40
N GLU A 49 8.04 23.29 -8.12
CA GLU A 49 8.47 22.96 -6.76
C GLU A 49 9.07 24.18 -6.06
N ARG A 50 9.96 24.91 -6.74
CA ARG A 50 10.52 26.15 -6.20
C ARG A 50 9.46 27.22 -5.99
N LEU A 51 8.47 27.35 -6.87
CA LEU A 51 7.37 28.31 -6.67
C LEU A 51 6.53 27.97 -5.44
N LEU A 52 6.37 26.68 -5.08
CA LEU A 52 5.71 26.27 -3.84
C LEU A 52 6.51 26.59 -2.58
N GLU A 53 7.83 26.81 -2.68
CA GLU A 53 8.66 27.22 -1.54
C GLU A 53 8.45 28.67 -1.12
N TYR A 54 7.67 29.47 -1.87
CA TYR A 54 7.49 30.87 -1.59
C TYR A 54 6.00 31.23 -1.52
N SER A 55 5.65 32.05 -0.53
CA SER A 55 4.37 32.73 -0.46
C SER A 55 4.56 34.22 -0.78
N LEU A 56 3.70 34.77 -1.63
CA LEU A 56 3.70 36.20 -1.92
C LEU A 56 2.96 36.94 -0.80
N VAL A 57 3.69 37.83 -0.13
CA VAL A 57 3.15 38.70 0.92
C VAL A 57 3.19 40.14 0.43
N HIS A 58 2.03 40.78 0.41
CA HIS A 58 1.92 42.20 0.13
C HIS A 58 2.17 42.99 1.42
N HIS A 59 3.15 43.89 1.41
CA HIS A 59 3.41 44.84 2.49
C HIS A 59 2.85 46.20 2.08
N VAL A 60 1.84 46.68 2.79
CA VAL A 60 1.38 48.07 2.75
C VAL A 60 1.39 48.58 4.18
N GLN A 61 2.16 49.62 4.41
CA GLN A 61 2.16 50.37 5.65
C GLN A 61 1.51 51.72 5.40
N ALA A 62 0.39 52.01 6.08
CA ALA A 62 -0.21 53.34 6.03
C ALA A 62 0.74 54.33 6.68
N LYS A 63 0.69 55.56 6.18
CA LYS A 63 1.32 56.71 6.79
C LYS A 63 0.80 56.83 8.23
N ASP A 64 1.63 56.52 9.22
CA ASP A 64 1.34 56.86 10.62
C ASP A 64 1.45 58.39 10.72
N ASP A 65 0.41 59.05 11.25
CA ASP A 65 0.33 60.51 11.42
C ASP A 65 1.45 61.12 12.30
N TYR A 66 2.32 60.28 12.89
CA TYR A 66 3.37 60.70 13.83
C TYR A 66 4.81 60.32 13.44
N LYS A 67 5.06 59.70 12.29
CA LYS A 67 6.43 59.43 11.82
C LYS A 67 6.55 59.55 10.30
N ASP A 68 7.46 60.42 9.84
CA ASP A 68 7.89 60.58 8.43
C ASP A 68 8.58 59.33 7.86
N LYS A 69 7.89 58.19 7.85
CA LYS A 69 8.35 56.99 7.13
C LYS A 69 7.70 56.96 5.75
N PRO A 70 8.45 56.66 4.67
CA PRO A 70 7.89 56.52 3.34
C PRO A 70 6.87 55.37 3.31
N GLU A 71 5.81 55.55 2.54
CA GLU A 71 4.83 54.51 2.23
C GLU A 71 5.57 53.34 1.57
N ILE A 72 5.54 52.17 2.21
CA ILE A 72 6.07 50.94 1.62
C ILE A 72 4.87 50.19 1.07
N ASP A 73 4.68 50.24 -0.25
CA ASP A 73 3.78 49.39 -1.02
C ASP A 73 4.64 48.40 -1.83
N ARG A 74 4.89 47.21 -1.25
CA ARG A 74 5.85 46.24 -1.79
C ARG A 74 5.35 44.80 -1.66
N LEU A 75 5.32 44.08 -2.77
CA LEU A 75 5.13 42.62 -2.78
C LEU A 75 6.48 41.93 -2.49
N THR A 76 6.53 41.01 -1.53
CA THR A 76 7.74 40.25 -1.16
C THR A 76 7.45 38.75 -1.15
N ALA A 77 8.35 37.94 -1.70
CA ALA A 77 8.28 36.49 -1.61
C ALA A 77 8.94 36.02 -0.31
N LEU A 78 8.21 35.32 0.57
CA LEU A 78 8.73 34.76 1.81
C LEU A 78 8.85 33.23 1.72
N PRO A 79 9.93 32.62 2.26
CA PRO A 79 10.07 31.17 2.29
C PRO A 79 8.95 30.49 3.09
N ALA A 80 8.27 29.51 2.49
CA ALA A 80 7.23 28.67 3.05
C ALA A 80 7.80 27.27 3.31
N SER A 81 8.57 27.12 4.39
CA SER A 81 9.38 25.92 4.66
C SER A 81 8.59 24.61 4.85
N PHE A 82 7.26 24.66 5.00
CA PHE A 82 6.38 23.49 5.16
C PHE A 82 5.45 23.25 3.96
N ALA A 83 5.34 24.18 3.01
CA ALA A 83 4.43 24.06 1.86
C ALA A 83 4.72 22.84 0.99
N ARG A 84 6.01 22.44 0.87
CA ARG A 84 6.42 21.19 0.19
C ARG A 84 5.76 19.95 0.82
N LYS A 85 5.82 19.80 2.15
CA LYS A 85 5.20 18.67 2.87
C LYS A 85 3.68 18.70 2.82
N VAL A 86 3.08 19.90 2.96
CA VAL A 86 1.63 20.09 2.92
C VAL A 86 1.04 19.81 1.53
N SER A 87 1.83 19.98 0.46
CA SER A 87 1.39 19.67 -0.92
C SER A 87 1.39 18.19 -1.26
N GLY A 88 2.15 17.36 -0.53
CA GLY A 88 2.22 15.90 -0.70
C GLY A 88 2.78 15.38 -2.02
N GLY A 89 3.13 16.26 -2.96
CA GLY A 89 3.63 15.91 -4.29
C GLY A 89 5.15 15.90 -4.31
N TYR A 90 5.75 14.71 -4.50
CA TYR A 90 7.17 14.56 -4.78
C TYR A 90 7.38 14.31 -6.27
N TYR A 91 8.32 15.03 -6.91
CA TYR A 91 8.77 14.64 -8.24
C TYR A 91 9.24 13.18 -8.22
N THR A 92 8.77 12.39 -9.18
CA THR A 92 9.07 10.96 -9.27
C THR A 92 10.23 10.76 -10.21
N HIS A 93 11.26 10.03 -9.78
CA HIS A 93 12.42 9.72 -10.60
C HIS A 93 12.03 9.05 -11.93
N ASP A 94 12.62 9.50 -13.04
CA ASP A 94 12.27 9.05 -14.41
C ASP A 94 12.27 7.53 -14.56
N ASP A 95 13.23 6.85 -13.93
CA ASP A 95 13.34 5.40 -14.04
C ASP A 95 12.17 4.65 -13.37
N LEU A 96 11.63 5.17 -12.26
CA LEU A 96 10.42 4.62 -11.62
C LEU A 96 9.17 4.86 -12.49
N VAL A 97 9.13 6.00 -13.20
CA VAL A 97 8.07 6.28 -14.16
C VAL A 97 8.13 5.28 -15.32
N ARG A 98 9.33 5.08 -15.90
CA ARG A 98 9.55 4.10 -16.97
C ARG A 98 9.21 2.67 -16.54
N LEU A 99 9.57 2.29 -15.31
CA LEU A 99 9.17 1.00 -14.74
C LEU A 99 7.65 0.86 -14.72
N ASN A 100 6.91 1.81 -14.14
CA ASN A 100 5.44 1.72 -14.08
C ASN A 100 4.83 1.64 -15.48
N LEU A 101 5.30 2.46 -16.43
CA LEU A 101 4.78 2.45 -17.80
C LEU A 101 5.05 1.11 -18.49
N ARG A 102 6.26 0.54 -18.34
CA ARG A 102 6.61 -0.78 -18.86
C ARG A 102 5.69 -1.87 -18.31
N GLU A 103 5.45 -1.85 -17.01
CA GLU A 103 4.67 -2.87 -16.29
C GLU A 103 3.14 -2.66 -16.38
N SER A 104 2.67 -1.59 -17.03
CA SER A 104 1.24 -1.30 -17.23
C SER A 104 0.89 -1.10 -18.71
N VAL A 105 1.05 0.11 -19.23
CA VAL A 105 0.72 0.45 -20.62
C VAL A 105 1.55 -0.37 -21.60
N GLY A 106 2.81 -0.67 -21.26
CA GLY A 106 3.67 -1.57 -22.03
C GLY A 106 3.08 -2.97 -22.20
N VAL A 107 2.50 -3.52 -21.13
CA VAL A 107 1.78 -4.81 -21.17
C VAL A 107 0.58 -4.72 -22.12
N LEU A 108 -0.22 -3.66 -22.05
CA LEU A 108 -1.38 -3.48 -22.91
C LEU A 108 -0.98 -3.31 -24.39
N THR A 109 0.08 -2.54 -24.67
CA THR A 109 0.58 -2.36 -26.04
C THR A 109 1.12 -3.67 -26.61
N GLN A 110 1.84 -4.46 -25.82
CA GLN A 110 2.33 -5.76 -26.24
C GLN A 110 1.18 -6.71 -26.54
N GLN A 111 0.13 -6.69 -25.71
CA GLN A 111 -1.07 -7.49 -25.96
C GLN A 111 -1.72 -7.16 -27.31
N ARG A 112 -1.78 -5.89 -27.74
CA ARG A 112 -2.34 -5.55 -29.06
C ARG A 112 -1.52 -6.13 -30.21
N LEU A 113 -0.20 -6.14 -30.07
CA LEU A 113 0.69 -6.78 -31.05
C LEU A 113 0.50 -8.30 -31.07
N ASP A 114 0.50 -8.95 -29.90
CA ASP A 114 0.36 -10.40 -29.80
C ASP A 114 -1.00 -10.89 -30.37
N LEU A 115 -2.08 -10.15 -30.11
CA LEU A 115 -3.40 -10.42 -30.68
C LEU A 115 -3.36 -10.36 -32.21
N PHE A 116 -2.76 -9.30 -32.77
CA PHE A 116 -2.62 -9.13 -34.20
C PHE A 116 -1.82 -10.27 -34.85
N GLU A 117 -0.68 -10.64 -34.26
CA GLU A 117 0.14 -11.76 -34.73
C GLU A 117 -0.62 -13.09 -34.73
N LEU A 118 -1.42 -13.36 -33.69
CA LEU A 118 -2.23 -14.56 -33.65
C LEU A 118 -3.24 -14.61 -34.80
N HIS A 119 -3.86 -13.47 -35.13
CA HIS A 119 -4.78 -13.38 -36.27
C HIS A 119 -4.06 -13.61 -37.60
N LEU A 120 -2.85 -13.06 -37.79
CA LEU A 120 -2.03 -13.34 -38.98
C LEU A 120 -1.72 -14.83 -39.11
N GLN A 121 -1.34 -15.49 -38.00
CA GLN A 121 -1.07 -16.94 -37.97
C GLN A 121 -2.30 -17.78 -38.34
N LYS A 122 -3.49 -17.42 -37.84
CA LYS A 122 -4.76 -18.07 -38.22
C LYS A 122 -5.03 -17.98 -39.73
N TRP A 123 -4.56 -16.92 -40.38
CA TRP A 123 -4.75 -16.70 -41.82
C TRP A 123 -3.53 -17.11 -42.66
N ALA A 124 -2.44 -17.58 -42.07
CA ALA A 124 -1.21 -17.93 -42.78
C ALA A 124 -1.41 -18.99 -43.88
N LYS A 125 -2.40 -19.88 -43.72
CA LYS A 125 -2.75 -20.92 -44.71
C LYS A 125 -3.66 -20.43 -45.84
N LYS A 126 -4.18 -19.20 -45.79
CA LYS A 126 -5.05 -18.66 -46.85
C LYS A 126 -4.21 -18.27 -48.06
N THR A 127 -4.75 -18.51 -49.25
CA THR A 127 -4.13 -18.10 -50.52
C THR A 127 -4.42 -16.64 -50.87
N ALA A 128 -5.58 -16.11 -50.47
CA ALA A 128 -5.95 -14.71 -50.64
C ALA A 128 -6.94 -14.28 -49.54
N LEU A 129 -6.99 -12.97 -49.25
CA LEU A 129 -7.99 -12.35 -48.38
C LEU A 129 -9.11 -11.70 -49.21
N ASN A 130 -10.35 -11.86 -48.76
CA ASN A 130 -11.50 -11.14 -49.33
C ASN A 130 -11.60 -9.72 -48.72
N PRO A 131 -12.42 -8.81 -49.27
CA PRO A 131 -12.55 -7.43 -48.76
C PRO A 131 -12.87 -7.35 -47.26
N GLY A 132 -13.78 -8.20 -46.76
CA GLY A 132 -14.12 -8.20 -45.34
C GLY A 132 -12.95 -8.59 -44.41
N HIS A 133 -12.05 -9.47 -44.84
CA HIS A 133 -10.84 -9.78 -44.06
C HIS A 133 -9.85 -8.60 -44.06
N TRP A 134 -9.77 -7.82 -45.14
CA TRP A 134 -8.94 -6.61 -45.18
C TRP A 134 -9.47 -5.54 -44.24
N ASP A 135 -10.78 -5.31 -44.23
CA ASP A 135 -11.43 -4.39 -43.27
C ASP A 135 -11.17 -4.86 -41.82
N GLN A 136 -11.23 -6.17 -41.58
CA GLN A 136 -10.95 -6.75 -40.28
C GLN A 136 -9.47 -6.63 -39.89
N LEU A 137 -8.55 -6.75 -40.85
CA LEU A 137 -7.12 -6.54 -40.63
C LEU A 137 -6.82 -5.08 -40.26
N ASP A 138 -7.40 -4.12 -40.97
CA ASP A 138 -7.26 -2.69 -40.69
C ASP A 138 -7.85 -2.33 -39.32
N ALA A 139 -8.99 -2.94 -38.95
CA ALA A 139 -9.58 -2.77 -37.63
C ALA A 139 -8.72 -3.36 -36.50
N LEU A 140 -7.99 -4.45 -36.77
CA LEU A 140 -7.09 -5.11 -35.82
C LEU A 140 -5.69 -4.50 -35.77
N ASP A 141 -5.38 -3.50 -36.61
CA ASP A 141 -4.07 -2.85 -36.67
C ASP A 141 -3.61 -2.39 -35.26
N PRO A 142 -2.46 -2.89 -34.77
CA PRO A 142 -2.04 -2.70 -33.39
C PRO A 142 -1.77 -1.21 -33.08
N ALA A 143 -1.25 -0.45 -34.05
CA ALA A 143 -1.01 0.98 -33.89
C ALA A 143 -2.33 1.77 -33.70
N SER A 144 -3.36 1.44 -34.47
CA SER A 144 -4.71 2.02 -34.33
C SER A 144 -5.33 1.65 -32.99
N GLN A 145 -5.18 0.40 -32.55
CA GLN A 145 -5.67 -0.07 -31.25
C GLN A 145 -4.94 0.59 -30.06
N MET A 146 -3.64 0.87 -30.18
CA MET A 146 -2.88 1.60 -29.15
C MET A 146 -3.37 3.06 -29.01
N LEU A 147 -3.74 3.72 -30.11
CA LEU A 147 -4.29 5.08 -30.11
C LEU A 147 -5.71 5.18 -29.52
N ALA A 148 -6.33 4.04 -29.20
CA ALA A 148 -7.62 3.98 -28.51
C ALA A 148 -7.50 3.78 -26.99
N LEU A 149 -6.28 3.51 -26.48
CA LEU A 149 -6.05 3.30 -25.04
C LEU A 149 -6.36 4.56 -24.24
N LYS A 150 -7.11 4.42 -23.15
CA LYS A 150 -7.44 5.50 -22.21
C LYS A 150 -6.64 5.34 -20.93
N CYS A 151 -5.64 6.19 -20.76
CA CYS A 151 -4.70 6.15 -19.65
C CYS A 151 -4.85 7.40 -18.78
N CYS A 152 -4.91 7.23 -17.45
CA CYS A 152 -5.18 8.32 -16.52
C CYS A 152 -4.17 8.39 -15.38
N ASP A 153 -3.79 9.60 -14.99
CA ASP A 153 -3.18 9.89 -13.69
C ASP A 153 -4.16 10.65 -12.79
N PRO A 154 -4.68 10.05 -11.70
CA PRO A 154 -5.70 10.66 -10.86
C PRO A 154 -5.17 11.72 -9.88
N ALA A 155 -3.84 11.91 -9.82
CA ALA A 155 -3.16 12.90 -8.99
C ALA A 155 -1.90 13.41 -9.73
N MET A 156 -2.11 13.94 -10.94
CA MET A 156 -1.04 14.09 -11.95
C MET A 156 0.07 15.09 -11.61
N GLY A 157 -0.15 15.99 -10.65
CA GLY A 157 0.80 17.05 -10.33
C GLY A 157 1.14 17.88 -11.58
N SER A 158 2.43 18.10 -11.82
CA SER A 158 2.92 18.83 -13.00
C SER A 158 2.87 18.02 -14.30
N GLY A 159 2.29 16.81 -14.31
CA GLY A 159 2.09 15.99 -15.51
C GLY A 159 3.31 15.16 -15.94
N HIS A 160 4.27 14.90 -15.05
CA HIS A 160 5.51 14.18 -15.40
C HIS A 160 5.24 12.76 -15.94
N PHE A 161 4.37 11.98 -15.28
CA PHE A 161 3.93 10.67 -15.77
C PHE A 161 3.24 10.76 -17.14
N LEU A 162 2.40 11.77 -17.35
CA LEU A 162 1.65 11.95 -18.59
C LEU A 162 2.58 12.27 -19.77
N VAL A 163 3.61 13.08 -19.55
CA VAL A 163 4.62 13.38 -20.57
C VAL A 163 5.40 12.11 -20.94
N ALA A 164 5.89 11.37 -19.94
CA ALA A 164 6.62 10.13 -20.17
C ALA A 164 5.74 9.08 -20.88
N LEU A 165 4.45 9.03 -20.55
CA LEU A 165 3.47 8.17 -21.18
C LEU A 165 3.27 8.52 -22.68
N VAL A 166 3.22 9.80 -23.03
CA VAL A 166 3.13 10.24 -24.43
C VAL A 166 4.34 9.74 -25.24
N ASP A 167 5.55 9.85 -24.67
CA ASP A 167 6.76 9.33 -25.32
C ASP A 167 6.75 7.82 -25.45
N PHE A 168 6.41 7.13 -24.37
CA PHE A 168 6.35 5.68 -24.35
C PHE A 168 5.38 5.15 -25.40
N LEU A 169 4.17 5.70 -25.46
CA LEU A 169 3.16 5.32 -26.46
C LEU A 169 3.58 5.70 -27.88
N ALA A 170 4.22 6.86 -28.09
CA ALA A 170 4.67 7.25 -29.42
C ALA A 170 5.70 6.26 -29.98
N ASP A 171 6.64 5.83 -29.14
CA ASP A 171 7.63 4.85 -29.52
C ASP A 171 6.98 3.48 -29.82
N ARG A 172 6.02 3.04 -29.00
CA ARG A 172 5.27 1.78 -29.24
C ARG A 172 4.38 1.83 -30.48
N VAL A 173 3.73 2.95 -30.75
CA VAL A 173 2.87 3.12 -31.94
C VAL A 173 3.72 3.09 -33.21
N LEU A 174 4.85 3.81 -33.25
CA LEU A 174 5.74 3.80 -34.41
C LEU A 174 6.36 2.42 -34.65
N GLU A 175 6.76 1.72 -33.60
CA GLU A 175 7.21 0.33 -33.68
C GLU A 175 6.10 -0.58 -34.21
N ALA A 176 4.87 -0.46 -33.70
CA ALA A 176 3.74 -1.24 -34.16
C ALA A 176 3.40 -1.00 -35.63
N ILE A 177 3.48 0.24 -36.11
CA ILE A 177 3.30 0.58 -37.53
C ILE A 177 4.32 -0.19 -38.38
N ALA A 178 5.59 -0.14 -38.01
CA ALA A 178 6.67 -0.79 -38.76
C ALA A 178 6.52 -2.32 -38.73
N THR A 179 6.32 -2.90 -37.54
CA THR A 179 6.18 -4.35 -37.33
C THR A 179 4.97 -4.91 -38.07
N ALA A 180 3.79 -4.32 -37.90
CA ALA A 180 2.57 -4.78 -38.58
C ALA A 180 2.72 -4.69 -40.11
N THR A 181 3.28 -3.58 -40.61
CA THR A 181 3.52 -3.40 -42.04
C THR A 181 4.46 -4.48 -42.58
N LEU A 182 5.55 -4.78 -41.87
CA LEU A 182 6.48 -5.82 -42.27
C LEU A 182 5.81 -7.20 -42.26
N HIS A 183 5.12 -7.55 -41.18
CA HIS A 183 4.57 -8.89 -40.97
C HIS A 183 3.40 -9.22 -41.88
N VAL A 184 2.53 -8.24 -42.20
CA VAL A 184 1.46 -8.41 -43.19
C VAL A 184 2.04 -8.65 -44.57
N ASN A 185 3.00 -7.82 -45.01
CA ASN A 185 3.57 -7.94 -46.35
C ASN A 185 4.47 -9.18 -46.50
N ALA A 186 4.90 -9.80 -45.39
CA ALA A 186 5.57 -11.09 -45.41
C ALA A 186 4.61 -12.29 -45.64
N GLN A 187 3.30 -12.08 -45.54
CA GLN A 187 2.33 -13.17 -45.72
C GLN A 187 2.15 -13.55 -47.20
N PRO A 188 2.00 -14.84 -47.53
CA PRO A 188 1.81 -15.30 -48.91
C PRO A 188 0.62 -14.64 -49.61
N TRP A 189 -0.50 -14.46 -48.89
CA TRP A 189 -1.71 -13.84 -49.44
C TRP A 189 -1.57 -12.34 -49.70
N ALA A 190 -0.53 -11.68 -49.19
CA ALA A 190 -0.23 -10.27 -49.43
C ALA A 190 0.79 -10.05 -50.57
N ALA A 191 1.43 -11.12 -51.10
CA ALA A 191 2.51 -11.00 -52.09
C ALA A 191 2.11 -10.17 -53.33
N HIS A 192 0.87 -10.32 -53.80
CA HIS A 192 0.33 -9.56 -54.93
C HIS A 192 0.31 -8.03 -54.72
N LEU A 193 0.24 -7.57 -53.46
CA LEU A 193 0.31 -6.14 -53.11
C LEU A 193 1.71 -5.58 -53.32
N ALA A 194 2.74 -6.34 -52.94
CA ALA A 194 4.13 -5.97 -53.19
C ALA A 194 4.46 -5.98 -54.70
N GLU A 195 4.00 -7.01 -55.43
CA GLU A 195 4.20 -7.12 -56.88
C GLU A 195 3.52 -5.98 -57.66
N SER A 196 2.35 -5.52 -57.20
CA SER A 196 1.64 -4.38 -57.79
C SER A 196 2.18 -3.02 -57.35
N GLY A 197 3.25 -2.99 -56.54
CA GLY A 197 3.88 -1.76 -56.05
C GLY A 197 3.05 -1.00 -55.01
N LYS A 198 2.07 -1.64 -54.38
CA LYS A 198 1.17 -1.06 -53.37
C LYS A 198 1.10 -1.96 -52.14
N PRO A 199 2.20 -2.10 -51.37
CA PRO A 199 2.20 -2.93 -50.16
C PRO A 199 1.14 -2.43 -49.17
N TRP A 200 0.64 -3.34 -48.34
CA TRP A 200 -0.23 -2.93 -47.23
C TRP A 200 0.57 -2.03 -46.29
N THR A 201 -0.08 -1.02 -45.73
CA THR A 201 0.53 -0.12 -44.74
C THR A 201 -0.46 0.11 -43.63
N SER A 202 0.03 0.26 -42.40
CA SER A 202 -0.83 0.57 -41.25
C SER A 202 -1.74 1.78 -41.56
N PRO A 203 -3.05 1.71 -41.26
CA PRO A 203 -3.98 2.83 -41.44
C PRO A 203 -3.52 4.14 -40.77
N VAL A 204 -2.71 4.04 -39.71
CA VAL A 204 -2.16 5.20 -39.00
C VAL A 204 -1.23 6.04 -39.90
N LEU A 205 -0.48 5.44 -40.83
CA LEU A 205 0.39 6.17 -41.74
C LEU A 205 -0.39 7.12 -42.67
N GLN A 206 -1.57 6.69 -43.14
CA GLN A 206 -2.43 7.55 -43.94
C GLN A 206 -2.93 8.74 -43.12
N ARG A 207 -3.25 8.52 -41.84
CA ARG A 207 -3.66 9.59 -40.92
C ARG A 207 -2.52 10.59 -40.64
N ILE A 208 -1.30 10.10 -40.46
CA ILE A 208 -0.10 10.94 -40.30
C ILE A 208 0.11 11.82 -41.54
N ALA A 209 0.04 11.23 -42.74
CA ALA A 209 0.18 11.95 -43.99
C ALA A 209 -0.87 13.05 -44.17
N ALA A 210 -2.14 12.75 -43.84
CA ALA A 210 -3.23 13.72 -43.90
C ALA A 210 -3.01 14.91 -42.95
N ILE A 211 -2.63 14.66 -41.70
CA ILE A 211 -2.33 15.71 -40.71
C ILE A 211 -1.16 16.57 -41.19
N ARG A 212 -0.07 15.94 -41.66
CA ARG A 212 1.09 16.66 -42.22
C ARG A 212 0.69 17.59 -43.35
N GLN A 213 -0.12 17.11 -44.29
CA GLN A 213 -0.58 17.91 -45.43
C GLN A 213 -1.43 19.09 -44.98
N SER A 214 -2.32 18.88 -44.00
CA SER A 214 -3.13 19.95 -43.41
C SER A 214 -2.27 21.05 -42.77
N ILE A 215 -1.29 20.67 -41.93
CA ILE A 215 -0.37 21.62 -41.28
C ILE A 215 0.44 22.41 -42.33
N LYS A 216 0.95 21.74 -43.36
CA LYS A 216 1.68 22.41 -44.46
C LYS A 216 0.80 23.42 -45.21
N ALA A 217 -0.46 23.09 -45.45
CA ALA A 217 -1.41 24.00 -46.10
C ALA A 217 -1.67 25.24 -45.24
N THR A 218 -1.90 25.07 -43.94
CA THR A 218 -2.09 26.16 -42.98
C THR A 218 -0.85 27.05 -42.87
N ALA A 219 0.33 26.44 -42.74
CA ALA A 219 1.60 27.18 -42.67
C ALA A 219 1.83 28.04 -43.92
N LYS A 220 1.55 27.48 -45.11
CA LYS A 220 1.64 28.23 -46.37
C LYS A 220 0.65 29.39 -46.43
N ALA A 221 -0.58 29.20 -45.97
CA ALA A 221 -1.61 30.25 -45.95
C ALA A 221 -1.23 31.44 -45.04
N HIS A 222 -0.52 31.19 -43.94
CA HIS A 222 -0.11 32.22 -42.98
C HIS A 222 1.34 32.72 -43.16
N GLY A 223 2.07 32.21 -44.15
CA GLY A 223 3.46 32.60 -44.41
C GLY A 223 4.46 32.11 -43.36
N TRP A 224 4.17 31.00 -42.67
CA TRP A 224 5.06 30.41 -41.67
C TRP A 224 6.11 29.51 -42.31
N ALA A 225 7.37 29.68 -41.89
CA ALA A 225 8.46 28.79 -42.29
C ALA A 225 8.39 27.48 -41.49
N VAL A 226 7.86 26.43 -42.10
CA VAL A 226 7.82 25.07 -41.54
C VAL A 226 8.64 24.15 -42.44
N THR A 227 9.59 23.44 -41.84
CA THR A 227 10.45 22.47 -42.53
C THR A 227 9.95 21.04 -42.31
N ASP A 228 10.27 20.13 -43.23
CA ASP A 228 9.85 18.72 -43.12
C ASP A 228 10.46 18.03 -41.90
N ALA A 229 11.65 18.44 -41.46
CA ALA A 229 12.27 17.97 -40.22
C ALA A 229 11.46 18.33 -38.96
N GLN A 230 10.61 19.38 -39.02
CA GLN A 230 9.73 19.77 -37.91
C GLN A 230 8.38 19.04 -37.93
N LEU A 231 8.10 18.23 -38.97
CA LEU A 231 6.85 17.49 -39.16
C LEU A 231 7.11 15.98 -39.33
N ASP A 232 8.04 15.44 -38.54
CA ASP A 232 8.30 14.00 -38.51
C ASP A 232 7.08 13.20 -37.98
N ASP A 233 7.09 11.89 -38.21
CA ASP A 233 5.99 11.02 -37.79
C ASP A 233 5.82 11.02 -36.26
N ARG A 234 6.92 11.14 -35.50
CA ARG A 234 6.90 11.11 -34.04
C ARG A 234 6.15 12.28 -33.44
N HIS A 235 6.37 13.51 -33.91
CA HIS A 235 5.64 14.69 -33.41
C HIS A 235 4.14 14.59 -33.72
N ILE A 236 3.76 14.10 -34.90
CA ILE A 236 2.35 13.93 -35.28
C ILE A 236 1.69 12.84 -34.42
N VAL A 237 2.36 11.71 -34.20
CA VAL A 237 1.87 10.62 -33.34
C VAL A 237 1.71 11.10 -31.89
N ARG A 238 2.69 11.84 -31.34
CA ARG A 238 2.56 12.44 -29.99
C ARG A 238 1.32 13.32 -29.87
N ARG A 239 1.02 14.14 -30.88
CA ARG A 239 -0.18 14.98 -30.92
C ARG A 239 -1.46 14.15 -30.93
N MET A 240 -1.49 13.05 -31.69
CA MET A 240 -2.63 12.13 -31.72
C MET A 240 -2.85 11.46 -30.37
N ILE A 241 -1.79 10.99 -29.71
CA ILE A 241 -1.83 10.37 -28.38
C ILE A 241 -2.34 11.37 -27.36
N LEU A 242 -1.81 12.59 -27.34
CA LEU A 242 -2.21 13.63 -26.39
C LEU A 242 -3.72 13.91 -26.44
N LYS A 243 -4.31 13.94 -27.64
CA LYS A 243 -5.75 14.22 -27.83
C LYS A 243 -6.68 13.05 -27.52
N LYS A 244 -6.18 11.81 -27.48
CA LYS A 244 -7.04 10.60 -27.40
C LYS A 244 -6.79 9.76 -26.16
N CYS A 245 -5.54 9.63 -25.75
CA CYS A 245 -5.11 8.63 -24.79
C CYS A 245 -4.87 9.16 -23.38
N ILE A 246 -4.53 10.45 -23.26
CA ILE A 246 -3.99 11.02 -22.03
C ILE A 246 -5.10 11.70 -21.24
N PHE A 247 -5.32 11.25 -20.00
CA PHE A 247 -6.25 11.84 -19.05
C PHE A 247 -5.54 12.14 -17.73
N GLY A 248 -6.01 13.15 -17.00
CA GLY A 248 -5.40 13.52 -15.73
C GLY A 248 -6.30 14.40 -14.87
N VAL A 249 -6.18 14.23 -13.56
CA VAL A 249 -6.91 15.02 -12.57
C VAL A 249 -5.96 15.49 -11.49
N ASP A 250 -6.11 16.74 -11.06
CA ASP A 250 -5.43 17.24 -9.88
C ASP A 250 -6.34 18.21 -9.11
N LYS A 251 -6.22 18.21 -7.79
CA LYS A 251 -6.97 19.12 -6.92
C LYS A 251 -6.47 20.55 -7.02
N ASN A 252 -5.17 20.75 -7.30
CA ASN A 252 -4.56 22.06 -7.43
C ASN A 252 -4.72 22.59 -8.87
N PRO A 253 -5.46 23.71 -9.08
CA PRO A 253 -5.61 24.29 -10.42
C PRO A 253 -4.28 24.65 -11.09
N MET A 254 -3.25 25.03 -10.32
CA MET A 254 -1.93 25.37 -10.85
C MET A 254 -1.21 24.14 -11.41
N ALA A 255 -1.31 23.00 -10.72
CA ALA A 255 -0.73 21.74 -11.18
C ALA A 255 -1.31 21.33 -12.55
N VAL A 256 -2.63 21.46 -12.71
CA VAL A 256 -3.32 21.20 -13.99
C VAL A 256 -2.81 22.10 -15.12
N GLU A 257 -2.67 23.40 -14.89
CA GLU A 257 -2.16 24.33 -15.91
C GLU A 257 -0.68 24.07 -16.26
N LEU A 258 0.13 23.65 -15.28
CA LEU A 258 1.51 23.24 -15.51
C LEU A 258 1.61 21.94 -16.30
N ALA A 259 0.76 20.95 -16.00
CA ALA A 259 0.66 19.71 -16.77
C ALA A 259 0.29 19.99 -18.23
N LYS A 260 -0.70 20.85 -18.48
CA LYS A 260 -1.05 21.32 -19.84
C LYS A 260 0.14 21.97 -20.53
N THR A 261 0.84 22.86 -19.83
CA THR A 261 2.00 23.58 -20.38
C THR A 261 3.14 22.63 -20.71
N ALA A 262 3.45 21.67 -19.83
CA ALA A 262 4.48 20.67 -20.04
C ALA A 262 4.15 19.78 -21.26
N LEU A 263 2.91 19.30 -21.36
CA LEU A 263 2.46 18.51 -22.51
C LEU A 263 2.50 19.32 -23.81
N TRP A 264 2.04 20.57 -23.80
CA TRP A 264 2.10 21.43 -24.99
C TRP A 264 3.52 21.72 -25.46
N LEU A 265 4.46 22.00 -24.55
CA LEU A 265 5.86 22.18 -24.90
C LEU A 265 6.46 20.90 -25.49
N HIS A 266 6.08 19.75 -24.92
CA HIS A 266 6.57 18.45 -25.34
C HIS A 266 6.01 17.98 -26.69
N THR A 267 4.77 18.37 -27.02
CA THR A 267 4.09 17.99 -28.28
C THR A 267 3.94 19.16 -29.25
N PHE A 268 4.68 20.26 -29.05
CA PHE A 268 4.56 21.44 -29.88
C PHE A 268 4.96 21.12 -31.33
N THR A 269 4.22 21.65 -32.29
CA THR A 269 4.52 21.49 -33.72
C THR A 269 4.38 22.84 -34.40
N VAL A 270 5.44 23.28 -35.09
CA VAL A 270 5.44 24.57 -35.79
C VAL A 270 4.37 24.53 -36.88
N GLY A 271 3.51 25.55 -36.90
CA GLY A 271 2.45 25.69 -37.88
C GLY A 271 1.13 25.00 -37.52
N ALA A 272 1.02 24.39 -36.34
CA ALA A 272 -0.23 23.87 -35.80
C ALA A 272 -0.58 24.61 -34.48
N PRO A 273 -1.87 24.84 -34.18
CA PRO A 273 -2.28 25.39 -32.89
C PRO A 273 -2.09 24.37 -31.75
N LEU A 274 -2.07 24.87 -30.52
CA LEU A 274 -2.04 24.01 -29.34
C LEU A 274 -3.33 23.18 -29.25
N SER A 275 -3.19 21.88 -28.98
CA SER A 275 -4.34 20.98 -28.82
C SER A 275 -5.19 21.41 -27.63
N PHE A 276 -6.51 21.32 -27.77
CA PHE A 276 -7.43 21.60 -26.67
C PHE A 276 -7.46 20.43 -25.67
N LEU A 277 -7.06 20.66 -24.41
CA LEU A 277 -6.89 19.61 -23.39
C LEU A 277 -7.87 19.66 -22.20
N ASP A 278 -8.75 20.66 -22.11
CA ASP A 278 -9.58 20.90 -20.91
C ASP A 278 -10.63 19.81 -20.64
N HIS A 279 -10.89 18.93 -21.60
CA HIS A 279 -11.79 17.78 -21.46
C HIS A 279 -11.06 16.51 -21.01
N HIS A 280 -9.71 16.52 -21.04
CA HIS A 280 -8.85 15.40 -20.65
C HIS A 280 -8.09 15.68 -19.36
N LEU A 281 -7.70 16.94 -19.12
CA LEU A 281 -7.01 17.39 -17.91
C LEU A 281 -7.93 18.29 -17.09
N ARG A 282 -8.32 17.82 -15.90
CA ARG A 282 -9.39 18.44 -15.09
C ARG A 282 -8.91 18.82 -13.69
N VAL A 283 -9.49 19.90 -13.18
CA VAL A 283 -9.34 20.30 -11.78
C VAL A 283 -10.40 19.60 -10.93
N GLY A 284 -10.01 18.96 -9.84
CA GLY A 284 -10.93 18.40 -8.86
C GLY A 284 -10.29 17.43 -7.86
N ASP A 285 -10.99 17.17 -6.77
CA ASP A 285 -10.62 16.17 -5.78
C ASP A 285 -11.10 14.78 -6.22
N SER A 286 -10.19 14.03 -6.83
CA SER A 286 -10.36 12.67 -7.37
C SER A 286 -10.94 11.65 -6.37
N LEU A 287 -10.84 11.90 -5.06
CA LEU A 287 -11.37 11.01 -4.03
C LEU A 287 -12.85 11.24 -3.73
N HIS A 288 -13.40 12.43 -4.04
CA HIS A 288 -14.79 12.84 -3.72
C HIS A 288 -15.77 12.69 -4.90
N GLY A 289 -15.72 11.58 -5.63
CA GLY A 289 -16.61 11.33 -6.78
C GLY A 289 -17.74 10.34 -6.50
N GLU A 290 -18.99 10.73 -6.75
CA GLU A 290 -20.17 9.83 -6.76
C GLU A 290 -20.24 8.98 -8.03
N GLN A 291 -20.77 7.77 -7.90
CA GLN A 291 -21.08 6.90 -9.04
C GLN A 291 -22.54 7.09 -9.48
N LEU A 292 -22.74 7.45 -10.74
CA LEU A 292 -24.06 7.76 -11.27
C LEU A 292 -25.09 6.63 -11.07
N PRO A 293 -24.77 5.33 -11.30
CA PRO A 293 -25.71 4.23 -11.05
C PRO A 293 -26.14 4.12 -9.58
N GLN A 294 -25.24 4.40 -8.63
CA GLN A 294 -25.54 4.33 -7.21
C GLN A 294 -26.46 5.47 -6.77
N VAL A 295 -26.21 6.70 -7.24
CA VAL A 295 -27.07 7.86 -6.97
C VAL A 295 -28.44 7.67 -7.60
N GLN A 296 -28.53 7.15 -8.82
CA GLN A 296 -29.80 6.82 -9.47
C GLN A 296 -30.62 5.85 -8.62
N LYS A 297 -30.01 4.75 -8.15
CA LYS A 297 -30.68 3.78 -7.26
C LYS A 297 -31.12 4.42 -5.94
N GLY A 298 -30.28 5.29 -5.36
CA GLY A 298 -30.60 6.04 -4.16
C GLY A 298 -31.81 6.96 -4.33
N LEU A 299 -31.87 7.71 -5.43
CA LEU A 299 -33.02 8.56 -5.76
C LEU A 299 -34.30 7.74 -5.93
N GLN A 300 -34.24 6.64 -6.67
CA GLN A 300 -35.38 5.74 -6.90
C GLN A 300 -35.95 5.21 -5.58
N ASN A 301 -35.09 4.79 -4.65
CA ASN A 301 -35.50 4.32 -3.32
C ASN A 301 -36.22 5.40 -2.49
N LEU A 302 -35.90 6.68 -2.72
CA LEU A 302 -36.51 7.81 -2.03
C LEU A 302 -37.76 8.36 -2.73
N GLY A 303 -38.21 7.72 -3.81
CA GLY A 303 -39.39 8.16 -4.57
C GLY A 303 -39.10 9.28 -5.57
N ALA A 304 -37.83 9.67 -5.76
CA ALA A 304 -37.40 10.59 -6.80
C ALA A 304 -36.93 9.80 -8.04
N LEU A 305 -37.33 10.22 -9.24
CA LEU A 305 -36.94 9.54 -10.48
C LEU A 305 -35.91 10.36 -11.25
N LEU A 306 -34.78 9.73 -11.59
CA LEU A 306 -33.90 10.23 -12.64
C LEU A 306 -34.40 9.66 -13.97
N LEU A 307 -34.98 10.51 -14.81
CA LEU A 307 -35.59 10.10 -16.08
C LEU A 307 -34.53 9.52 -17.04
N GLN A 308 -34.92 8.54 -17.85
CA GLN A 308 -34.05 7.96 -18.89
C GLN A 308 -33.53 9.02 -19.89
N SER A 309 -34.31 10.10 -20.09
CA SER A 309 -33.91 11.24 -20.91
C SER A 309 -32.62 11.92 -20.41
N GLU A 310 -32.34 11.88 -19.10
CA GLU A 310 -31.11 12.45 -18.55
C GLU A 310 -29.90 11.55 -18.87
N PHE A 311 -30.05 10.23 -18.84
CA PHE A 311 -29.01 9.31 -19.30
C PHE A 311 -28.68 9.48 -20.78
N ASN A 312 -29.70 9.73 -21.61
CA ASN A 312 -29.48 10.04 -23.03
C ASN A 312 -28.59 11.28 -23.23
N ARG A 313 -28.67 12.28 -22.33
CA ARG A 313 -27.78 13.47 -22.39
C ARG A 313 -26.33 13.11 -22.11
N LEU A 314 -26.05 12.18 -21.20
CA LEU A 314 -24.69 11.71 -20.95
C LEU A 314 -24.11 11.02 -22.19
N THR A 315 -24.89 10.17 -22.85
CA THR A 315 -24.48 9.51 -24.10
C THR A 315 -24.25 10.51 -25.23
N LEU A 316 -25.10 11.54 -25.36
CA LEU A 316 -24.92 12.60 -26.36
C LEU A 316 -23.67 13.43 -26.08
N ALA A 317 -23.43 13.80 -24.83
CA ALA A 317 -22.21 14.49 -24.43
C ALA A 317 -20.95 13.64 -24.70
N ALA A 318 -21.00 12.33 -24.45
CA ALA A 318 -19.91 11.42 -24.79
C ALA A 318 -19.62 11.42 -26.30
N LYS A 319 -20.66 11.40 -27.15
CA LYS A 319 -20.50 11.49 -28.61
C LYS A 319 -19.89 12.82 -29.06
N ALA A 320 -20.34 13.94 -28.48
CA ALA A 320 -19.79 15.26 -28.78
C ALA A 320 -18.30 15.36 -28.38
N ILE A 321 -17.93 14.86 -27.19
CA ILE A 321 -16.51 14.83 -26.76
C ILE A 321 -15.68 13.86 -27.61
N ALA A 322 -16.23 12.73 -28.05
CA ALA A 322 -15.53 11.82 -28.96
C ALA A 322 -15.20 12.51 -30.30
N GLN A 323 -16.12 13.35 -30.82
CA GLN A 323 -15.85 14.17 -32.01
C GLN A 323 -14.69 15.17 -31.77
N VAL A 324 -14.61 15.79 -30.60
CA VAL A 324 -13.48 16.68 -30.22
C VAL A 324 -12.14 15.94 -30.28
N ALA A 325 -12.09 14.69 -29.83
CA ALA A 325 -10.90 13.86 -29.84
C ALA A 325 -10.48 13.43 -31.26
N ASP A 326 -11.40 13.37 -32.21
CA ASP A 326 -11.11 13.02 -33.61
C ASP A 326 -10.64 14.19 -34.47
N LEU A 327 -11.01 15.43 -34.11
CA LEU A 327 -10.51 16.64 -34.76
C LEU A 327 -8.98 16.73 -34.63
N THR A 328 -8.29 17.17 -35.68
CA THR A 328 -6.82 17.24 -35.67
C THR A 328 -6.28 18.51 -34.99
N ASP A 329 -7.16 19.49 -34.80
CA ASP A 329 -6.84 20.87 -34.44
C ASP A 329 -5.68 21.37 -35.32
N ALA A 330 -5.72 21.10 -36.63
CA ALA A 330 -4.62 21.47 -37.53
C ALA A 330 -4.60 22.98 -37.82
N ASP A 331 -5.74 23.64 -37.63
CA ASP A 331 -5.91 25.09 -37.77
C ASP A 331 -6.72 25.71 -36.62
N MET A 332 -6.76 27.04 -36.57
CA MET A 332 -7.45 27.79 -35.51
C MET A 332 -8.97 27.59 -35.50
N ALA A 333 -9.59 27.27 -36.65
CA ALA A 333 -11.03 27.06 -36.74
C ALA A 333 -11.43 25.70 -36.14
N GLU A 334 -10.67 24.65 -36.41
CA GLU A 334 -10.83 23.34 -35.75
C GLU A 334 -10.65 23.46 -34.23
N ALA A 335 -9.62 24.20 -33.77
CA ALA A 335 -9.40 24.40 -32.34
C ALA A 335 -10.57 25.17 -31.67
N ALA A 336 -11.16 26.14 -32.36
CA ALA A 336 -12.34 26.85 -31.87
C ALA A 336 -13.59 25.95 -31.82
N LEU A 337 -13.78 25.10 -32.84
CA LEU A 337 -14.86 24.10 -32.89
C LEU A 337 -14.72 23.08 -31.75
N SER A 338 -13.52 22.57 -31.51
CA SER A 338 -13.21 21.68 -30.37
C SER A 338 -13.65 22.30 -29.03
N LYS A 339 -13.36 23.59 -28.82
CA LYS A 339 -13.78 24.33 -27.62
C LYS A 339 -15.30 24.49 -27.54
N GLN A 340 -15.96 24.78 -28.66
CA GLN A 340 -17.41 24.94 -28.71
C GLN A 340 -18.13 23.62 -28.37
N LEU A 341 -17.77 22.52 -29.04
CA LEU A 341 -18.35 21.19 -28.81
C LEU A 341 -18.17 20.74 -27.36
N ALA A 342 -17.00 21.00 -26.77
CA ALA A 342 -16.76 20.70 -25.36
C ALA A 342 -17.63 21.52 -24.40
N ALA A 343 -17.87 22.80 -24.71
CA ALA A 343 -18.76 23.65 -23.92
C ALA A 343 -20.22 23.19 -24.02
N GLU A 344 -20.68 22.79 -25.21
CA GLU A 344 -22.01 22.22 -25.43
C GLU A 344 -22.19 20.90 -24.67
N ALA A 345 -21.20 20.01 -24.72
CA ALA A 345 -21.21 18.76 -23.95
C ALA A 345 -21.25 19.02 -22.44
N ALA A 346 -20.48 19.99 -21.93
CA ALA A 346 -20.50 20.36 -20.52
C ALA A 346 -21.88 20.90 -20.09
N ALA A 347 -22.53 21.71 -20.93
CA ALA A 347 -23.88 22.21 -20.68
C ALA A 347 -24.93 21.10 -20.63
N GLN A 348 -24.81 20.05 -21.46
CA GLN A 348 -25.70 18.89 -21.44
C GLN A 348 -25.60 18.09 -20.14
N VAL A 349 -24.40 18.00 -19.56
CA VAL A 349 -24.14 17.18 -18.36
C VAL A 349 -24.31 17.98 -17.06
N ALA A 350 -24.24 19.32 -17.11
CA ALA A 350 -24.36 20.20 -15.94
C ALA A 350 -25.54 19.89 -14.99
N PRO A 351 -26.78 19.58 -15.46
CA PRO A 351 -27.87 19.23 -14.56
C PRO A 351 -27.61 17.96 -13.74
N ILE A 352 -27.03 16.93 -14.36
CA ILE A 352 -26.67 15.68 -13.68
C ILE A 352 -25.50 15.93 -12.72
N HIS A 353 -24.52 16.73 -13.14
CA HIS A 353 -23.40 17.11 -12.29
C HIS A 353 -23.88 17.81 -11.01
N ALA A 354 -24.84 18.72 -11.10
CA ALA A 354 -25.44 19.39 -9.95
C ALA A 354 -26.15 18.43 -8.98
N VAL A 355 -26.77 17.35 -9.50
CA VAL A 355 -27.35 16.28 -8.66
C VAL A 355 -26.27 15.54 -7.90
N LEU A 356 -25.16 15.20 -8.56
CA LEU A 356 -24.05 14.49 -7.93
C LEU A 356 -23.34 15.37 -6.89
N ASP A 357 -23.14 16.65 -7.18
CA ASP A 357 -22.61 17.64 -6.23
C ASP A 357 -23.48 17.71 -4.97
N PHE A 358 -24.78 17.85 -5.16
CA PHE A 358 -25.75 17.90 -4.06
C PHE A 358 -25.70 16.62 -3.23
N TRP A 359 -25.72 15.46 -3.88
CA TRP A 359 -25.66 14.16 -3.19
C TRP A 359 -24.38 13.98 -2.38
N ARG A 360 -23.22 14.33 -2.96
CA ARG A 360 -21.92 14.28 -2.28
C ARG A 360 -21.88 15.27 -1.11
N ALA A 361 -22.38 16.48 -1.31
CA ALA A 361 -22.47 17.50 -0.25
C ALA A 361 -23.34 17.04 0.92
N LEU A 362 -24.43 16.32 0.68
CA LEU A 362 -25.25 15.77 1.76
C LEU A 362 -24.49 14.76 2.63
N ARG A 363 -23.54 13.98 2.08
CA ARG A 363 -22.69 13.08 2.90
C ARG A 363 -21.80 13.85 3.88
N TRP A 364 -21.35 15.04 3.48
CA TRP A 364 -20.59 15.96 4.32
C TRP A 364 -21.48 16.65 5.36
N LEU A 365 -22.66 17.13 4.95
CA LEU A 365 -23.56 17.88 5.83
C LEU A 365 -24.35 16.99 6.81
N ILE A 366 -24.68 15.76 6.40
CA ILE A 366 -25.58 14.85 7.13
C ILE A 366 -24.89 13.49 7.31
N PRO A 367 -24.26 13.23 8.48
CA PRO A 367 -23.61 11.96 8.76
C PRO A 367 -24.57 10.76 8.64
N GLY A 368 -24.18 9.75 7.85
CA GLY A 368 -25.00 8.56 7.58
C GLY A 368 -25.94 8.69 6.36
N TRP A 369 -25.90 9.80 5.62
CA TRP A 369 -26.54 9.90 4.30
C TRP A 369 -25.86 9.00 3.26
N PRO A 370 -26.59 8.33 2.33
CA PRO A 370 -28.05 8.37 2.13
C PRO A 370 -28.85 7.35 2.94
N VAL A 371 -30.13 7.63 3.17
CA VAL A 371 -31.12 6.68 3.71
C VAL A 371 -31.79 5.87 2.60
N THR A 372 -32.35 4.71 2.93
CA THR A 372 -33.06 3.85 1.95
C THR A 372 -34.54 4.20 1.82
N LYS A 373 -35.15 4.82 2.83
CA LYS A 373 -36.55 5.25 2.82
C LYS A 373 -36.68 6.64 3.44
N VAL A 374 -37.58 7.46 2.91
CA VAL A 374 -37.87 8.82 3.43
C VAL A 374 -38.26 8.79 4.92
N SER A 375 -38.95 7.74 5.38
CA SER A 375 -39.33 7.58 6.79
C SER A 375 -38.14 7.47 7.76
N GLN A 376 -36.94 7.14 7.27
CA GLN A 376 -35.72 7.04 8.08
C GLN A 376 -35.05 8.40 8.31
N LEU A 377 -35.42 9.45 7.56
CA LEU A 377 -34.85 10.80 7.69
C LEU A 377 -34.97 11.34 9.11
N ALA A 378 -36.12 11.15 9.75
CA ALA A 378 -36.34 11.62 11.12
C ALA A 378 -35.39 10.96 12.12
N ALA A 379 -35.10 9.67 11.93
CA ALA A 379 -34.15 8.95 12.79
C ALA A 379 -32.69 9.39 12.51
N LEU A 380 -32.33 9.57 11.22
CA LEU A 380 -31.01 10.05 10.81
C LEU A 380 -30.69 11.42 11.41
N LEU A 381 -31.66 12.34 11.35
CA LEU A 381 -31.55 13.71 11.86
C LEU A 381 -31.83 13.81 13.37
N LYS A 382 -31.96 12.68 14.07
CA LYS A 382 -32.18 12.59 15.53
C LYS A 382 -33.40 13.40 16.02
N LEU A 383 -34.47 13.40 15.23
CA LEU A 383 -35.71 14.12 15.56
C LEU A 383 -36.56 13.37 16.62
N PRO A 384 -37.51 14.05 17.27
CA PRO A 384 -38.44 13.41 18.21
C PRO A 384 -39.14 12.17 17.61
N LYS A 385 -39.37 11.14 18.44
CA LYS A 385 -40.05 9.91 18.01
C LYS A 385 -41.55 10.11 17.78
N LYS A 386 -42.19 11.00 18.54
CA LYS A 386 -43.62 11.31 18.42
C LYS A 386 -43.85 12.22 17.22
N GLU A 387 -44.81 11.85 16.37
CA GLU A 387 -45.11 12.61 15.14
C GLU A 387 -45.66 14.02 15.45
N GLN A 388 -46.50 14.16 16.47
CA GLN A 388 -47.06 15.46 16.88
C GLN A 388 -45.96 16.47 17.23
N ASP A 389 -44.96 16.06 18.02
CA ASP A 389 -43.83 16.90 18.41
C ASP A 389 -42.95 17.27 17.20
N ARG A 390 -42.81 16.35 16.23
CA ARG A 390 -42.12 16.64 14.97
C ARG A 390 -42.86 17.67 14.14
N GLN A 391 -44.17 17.51 13.96
CA GLN A 391 -44.98 18.44 13.16
C GLN A 391 -45.02 19.83 13.80
N ALA A 392 -45.14 19.91 15.14
CA ALA A 392 -45.06 21.18 15.85
C ALA A 392 -43.70 21.86 15.66
N GLY A 393 -42.59 21.11 15.77
CA GLY A 393 -41.25 21.65 15.53
C GLY A 393 -40.99 22.03 14.06
N LEU A 394 -41.58 21.31 13.11
CA LEU A 394 -41.52 21.63 11.68
C LEU A 394 -42.26 22.94 11.38
N ALA A 395 -43.47 23.11 11.93
CA ALA A 395 -44.24 24.34 11.81
C ALA A 395 -43.55 25.54 12.48
N ALA A 396 -42.78 25.31 13.54
CA ALA A 396 -41.95 26.31 14.20
C ALA A 396 -40.59 26.56 13.50
N GLY A 397 -40.27 25.82 12.42
CA GLY A 397 -39.02 25.99 11.67
C GLY A 397 -37.76 25.43 12.36
N HIS A 398 -37.90 24.60 13.39
CA HIS A 398 -36.77 24.08 14.17
C HIS A 398 -35.91 23.03 13.43
N TYR A 399 -36.44 22.42 12.35
CA TYR A 399 -35.79 21.32 11.63
C TYR A 399 -35.61 21.64 10.13
N PRO A 400 -34.78 22.63 9.77
CA PRO A 400 -34.67 23.11 8.39
C PRO A 400 -34.14 22.05 7.42
N GLU A 401 -33.18 21.21 7.83
CA GLU A 401 -32.68 20.11 6.97
C GLU A 401 -33.77 19.06 6.68
N TYR A 402 -34.63 18.77 7.66
CA TYR A 402 -35.72 17.82 7.48
C TYR A 402 -36.81 18.39 6.56
N ALA A 403 -37.19 19.66 6.76
CA ALA A 403 -38.12 20.38 5.89
C ALA A 403 -37.62 20.43 4.44
N ALA A 404 -36.35 20.78 4.26
CA ALA A 404 -35.70 20.88 2.96
C ALA A 404 -35.72 19.54 2.21
N LEU A 405 -35.31 18.45 2.86
CA LEU A 405 -35.25 17.13 2.23
C LEU A 405 -36.63 16.58 1.90
N LEU A 406 -37.63 16.76 2.78
CA LEU A 406 -39.01 16.39 2.46
C LEU A 406 -39.50 17.15 1.24
N LYS A 407 -39.26 18.46 1.18
CA LYS A 407 -39.70 19.30 0.07
C LYS A 407 -39.07 18.91 -1.26
N LEU A 408 -37.76 18.65 -1.27
CA LEU A 408 -37.01 18.26 -2.47
C LEU A 408 -37.33 16.84 -2.97
N LEU A 409 -37.79 15.96 -2.08
CA LEU A 409 -38.16 14.58 -2.38
C LEU A 409 -39.68 14.40 -2.55
N GLU A 410 -40.46 15.48 -2.58
CA GLU A 410 -41.90 15.43 -2.83
C GLU A 410 -42.20 14.75 -4.19
N PRO A 411 -43.15 13.80 -4.24
CA PRO A 411 -43.58 13.19 -5.49
C PRO A 411 -44.01 14.23 -6.52
N GLY A 412 -43.47 14.14 -7.74
CA GLY A 412 -43.77 15.08 -8.83
C GLY A 412 -42.77 16.23 -8.98
N GLN A 413 -41.84 16.44 -8.04
CA GLN A 413 -40.74 17.37 -8.24
C GLN A 413 -39.69 16.81 -9.21
N ASN A 414 -39.24 17.64 -10.15
CA ASN A 414 -38.10 17.34 -11.00
C ASN A 414 -36.82 17.83 -10.33
N LEU A 415 -36.24 16.99 -9.48
CA LEU A 415 -35.04 17.32 -8.71
C LEU A 415 -33.85 17.70 -9.61
N VAL A 416 -33.71 17.08 -10.78
CA VAL A 416 -32.64 17.39 -11.74
C VAL A 416 -32.78 18.83 -12.25
N ALA A 417 -34.00 19.24 -12.61
CA ALA A 417 -34.27 20.61 -13.05
C ALA A 417 -34.05 21.64 -11.93
N ILE A 418 -34.53 21.34 -10.71
CA ILE A 418 -34.36 22.20 -9.53
C ILE A 418 -32.88 22.40 -9.20
N LEU A 419 -32.11 21.32 -9.11
CA LEU A 419 -30.70 21.38 -8.79
C LEU A 419 -29.87 21.97 -9.92
N GLY A 420 -30.27 21.76 -11.19
CA GLY A 420 -29.68 22.43 -12.35
C GLY A 420 -29.88 23.95 -12.30
N ALA A 421 -31.11 24.41 -12.05
CA ALA A 421 -31.42 25.83 -11.87
C ALA A 421 -30.79 26.43 -10.59
N GLY A 422 -30.59 25.59 -9.57
CA GLY A 422 -30.00 25.98 -8.29
C GLY A 422 -30.97 26.59 -7.30
N ARG A 423 -32.26 26.50 -7.59
CA ARG A 423 -33.32 27.04 -6.77
C ARG A 423 -34.60 26.27 -7.02
N LEU A 424 -35.39 26.12 -5.96
CA LEU A 424 -36.78 25.69 -6.00
C LEU A 424 -37.66 26.95 -5.96
N ASP A 425 -38.65 27.03 -6.85
CA ASP A 425 -39.66 28.08 -6.83
C ASP A 425 -40.64 27.86 -5.66
N GLY A 426 -40.86 28.89 -4.86
CA GLY A 426 -41.77 28.86 -3.71
C GLY A 426 -41.34 29.81 -2.58
N GLU A 427 -42.30 30.44 -1.93
CA GLU A 427 -42.06 31.38 -0.83
C GLU A 427 -42.28 30.77 0.56
N ASP A 428 -42.81 29.54 0.64
CA ASP A 428 -43.06 28.85 1.90
C ASP A 428 -41.75 28.48 2.63
N ALA A 429 -41.84 28.28 3.95
CA ALA A 429 -40.68 28.01 4.79
C ALA A 429 -39.89 26.74 4.37
N ALA A 430 -40.56 25.73 3.81
CA ALA A 430 -39.89 24.51 3.35
C ALA A 430 -39.12 24.75 2.04
N SER A 431 -39.68 25.55 1.12
CA SER A 431 -38.98 26.01 -0.09
C SER A 431 -37.78 26.89 0.23
N GLN A 432 -37.89 27.79 1.22
CA GLN A 432 -36.75 28.59 1.71
C GLN A 432 -35.66 27.70 2.33
N ALA A 433 -36.04 26.72 3.16
CA ALA A 433 -35.10 25.76 3.73
C ALA A 433 -34.39 24.91 2.66
N ALA A 434 -35.13 24.45 1.63
CA ALA A 434 -34.59 23.74 0.48
C ALA A 434 -33.55 24.59 -0.27
N ASN A 435 -33.87 25.85 -0.57
CA ASN A 435 -32.96 26.78 -1.23
C ASN A 435 -31.69 27.06 -0.40
N ALA A 436 -31.82 27.17 0.92
CA ALA A 436 -30.68 27.30 1.83
C ALA A 436 -29.77 26.06 1.80
N LEU A 437 -30.36 24.85 1.80
CA LEU A 437 -29.61 23.60 1.71
C LEU A 437 -28.90 23.46 0.35
N ILE A 438 -29.57 23.78 -0.76
CA ILE A 438 -28.97 23.80 -2.11
C ILE A 438 -27.77 24.77 -2.15
N THR A 439 -27.94 25.96 -1.60
CA THR A 439 -26.88 26.98 -1.56
C THR A 439 -25.67 26.49 -0.75
N ARG A 440 -25.90 25.91 0.43
CA ARG A 440 -24.83 25.31 1.25
C ARG A 440 -24.13 24.17 0.51
N ALA A 441 -24.89 23.30 -0.15
CA ALA A 441 -24.36 22.17 -0.91
C ALA A 441 -23.48 22.64 -2.08
N ARG A 442 -23.94 23.62 -2.86
CA ARG A 442 -23.18 24.21 -3.97
C ARG A 442 -21.90 24.90 -3.49
N ALA A 443 -21.98 25.67 -2.40
CA ALA A 443 -20.81 26.31 -1.80
C ALA A 443 -19.78 25.29 -1.33
N LEU A 444 -20.24 24.16 -0.76
CA LEU A 444 -19.38 23.08 -0.34
C LEU A 444 -18.74 22.36 -1.53
N ALA A 445 -19.51 22.02 -2.56
CA ALA A 445 -19.01 21.37 -3.77
C ALA A 445 -17.95 22.22 -4.48
N ALA A 446 -18.17 23.54 -4.57
CA ALA A 446 -17.20 24.47 -5.13
C ALA A 446 -15.92 24.58 -4.27
N ARG A 447 -16.05 24.57 -2.94
CA ARG A 447 -14.91 24.69 -2.01
C ARG A 447 -14.05 23.42 -1.94
N GLU A 448 -14.70 22.26 -1.91
CA GLU A 448 -14.03 20.96 -1.83
C GLU A 448 -13.71 20.38 -3.21
N THR A 449 -14.19 21.02 -4.29
CA THR A 449 -13.91 20.67 -5.69
C THR A 449 -14.25 19.22 -6.02
N PHE A 450 -15.47 18.77 -5.69
CA PHE A 450 -15.88 17.37 -5.92
C PHE A 450 -15.68 16.95 -7.38
N PHE A 451 -15.05 15.79 -7.58
CA PHE A 451 -14.74 15.30 -8.92
C PHE A 451 -15.58 14.07 -9.30
N HIS A 452 -16.62 14.30 -10.10
CA HIS A 452 -17.52 13.26 -10.57
C HIS A 452 -17.02 12.63 -11.89
N TRP A 453 -16.39 11.47 -11.80
CA TRP A 453 -15.72 10.77 -12.92
C TRP A 453 -16.62 10.55 -14.14
N TRP A 454 -17.85 10.07 -13.95
CA TRP A 454 -18.78 9.76 -15.03
C TRP A 454 -19.18 10.97 -15.86
N THR A 455 -19.38 12.12 -15.21
CA THR A 455 -19.79 13.37 -15.86
C THR A 455 -18.61 14.17 -16.39
N SER A 456 -17.43 14.00 -15.79
CA SER A 456 -16.21 14.68 -16.19
C SER A 456 -15.50 14.01 -17.36
N PHE A 457 -15.57 12.67 -17.46
CA PHE A 457 -14.99 11.88 -18.54
C PHE A 457 -16.04 10.96 -19.20
N PRO A 458 -17.05 11.53 -19.87
CA PRO A 458 -18.15 10.74 -20.44
C PRO A 458 -17.67 9.75 -21.51
N THR A 459 -16.60 10.04 -22.26
CA THR A 459 -16.03 9.11 -23.25
C THR A 459 -15.42 7.85 -22.64
N VAL A 460 -15.08 7.87 -21.35
CA VAL A 460 -14.50 6.73 -20.62
C VAL A 460 -15.60 5.83 -20.04
N PHE A 461 -16.71 6.43 -19.58
CA PHE A 461 -17.72 5.72 -18.79
C PHE A 461 -19.09 5.56 -19.48
N ALA A 462 -19.37 6.28 -20.57
CA ALA A 462 -20.66 6.16 -21.27
C ALA A 462 -20.79 4.89 -22.11
N ASP A 463 -19.68 4.24 -22.46
CA ASP A 463 -19.71 2.91 -23.08
C ASP A 463 -20.07 1.87 -22.01
N THR A 464 -21.25 1.25 -22.17
CA THR A 464 -21.75 0.26 -21.23
C THR A 464 -21.06 -1.09 -21.35
N ALA A 465 -20.34 -1.36 -22.45
CA ALA A 465 -19.68 -2.65 -22.66
C ALA A 465 -18.44 -2.78 -21.75
N ASN A 466 -17.57 -1.75 -21.73
CA ASN A 466 -16.35 -1.74 -20.93
C ASN A 466 -16.09 -0.36 -20.28
N PRO A 467 -16.93 0.07 -19.32
CA PRO A 467 -16.75 1.37 -18.67
C PRO A 467 -15.46 1.40 -17.83
N GLY A 468 -14.67 2.45 -18.00
CA GLY A 468 -13.44 2.68 -17.24
C GLY A 468 -12.19 2.84 -18.10
N PHE A 469 -11.09 3.14 -17.44
CA PHE A 469 -9.78 3.32 -18.09
C PHE A 469 -9.07 2.00 -18.34
N ASP A 470 -8.22 1.98 -19.36
CA ASP A 470 -7.34 0.86 -19.66
C ASP A 470 -6.14 0.82 -18.72
N ALA A 471 -5.60 1.99 -18.34
CA ALA A 471 -4.53 2.09 -17.36
C ALA A 471 -4.67 3.30 -16.43
N LEU A 472 -4.41 3.08 -15.14
CA LEU A 472 -4.25 4.13 -14.13
C LEU A 472 -2.79 4.12 -13.67
N VAL A 473 -2.07 5.20 -13.91
CA VAL A 473 -0.63 5.32 -13.60
C VAL A 473 -0.38 6.57 -12.76
N GLY A 474 0.63 6.56 -11.89
CA GLY A 474 1.02 7.77 -11.16
C GLY A 474 1.71 7.53 -9.82
N ASN A 475 1.94 8.62 -9.10
CA ASN A 475 2.45 8.63 -7.73
C ASN A 475 1.50 9.47 -6.86
N PRO A 476 0.48 8.85 -6.22
CA PRO A 476 -0.46 9.59 -5.38
C PRO A 476 0.21 10.16 -4.12
N PRO A 477 -0.37 11.19 -3.48
CA PRO A 477 0.21 11.80 -2.28
C PRO A 477 0.25 10.81 -1.10
N TRP A 478 1.34 10.85 -0.32
CA TRP A 478 1.60 9.91 0.78
C TRP A 478 1.10 10.40 2.16
N ASP A 479 0.46 11.57 2.24
CA ASP A 479 0.04 12.18 3.50
C ASP A 479 -1.20 11.53 4.13
N ARG A 480 -1.47 11.93 5.38
CA ARG A 480 -2.67 11.55 6.12
C ARG A 480 -3.75 12.61 5.95
N ILE A 481 -5.02 12.17 5.96
CA ILE A 481 -6.17 13.10 5.93
C ILE A 481 -6.25 13.96 7.20
N LYS A 482 -5.77 13.42 8.32
CA LYS A 482 -5.83 14.10 9.61
C LYS A 482 -4.99 15.38 9.59
N LEU A 483 -5.58 16.46 10.09
CA LEU A 483 -4.92 17.75 10.23
C LEU A 483 -3.62 17.61 11.04
N GLN A 484 -2.50 17.94 10.41
CA GLN A 484 -1.19 18.02 11.08
C GLN A 484 -1.05 19.41 11.72
N GLU A 485 -1.27 19.49 13.03
CA GLU A 485 -1.21 20.75 13.77
C GLU A 485 0.12 21.50 13.54
N VAL A 486 1.25 20.80 13.57
CA VAL A 486 2.57 21.40 13.39
C VAL A 486 2.67 22.10 12.03
N GLU A 487 2.24 21.45 10.97
CA GLU A 487 2.32 21.98 9.60
C GLU A 487 1.33 23.13 9.40
N TRP A 488 0.09 22.98 9.89
CA TRP A 488 -0.93 24.03 9.81
C TRP A 488 -0.50 25.31 10.51
N PHE A 489 0.09 25.19 11.72
CA PHE A 489 0.58 26.32 12.49
C PHE A 489 1.92 26.87 12.00
N ALA A 490 2.76 26.10 11.31
CA ALA A 490 4.08 26.58 10.91
C ALA A 490 4.04 27.81 10.01
N GLU A 491 3.03 27.93 9.15
CA GLU A 491 2.84 29.08 8.26
C GLU A 491 2.04 30.23 8.89
N ARG A 492 1.33 29.96 10.00
CA ARG A 492 0.33 30.89 10.59
C ARG A 492 0.79 31.44 11.94
N VAL A 493 1.27 30.56 12.82
CA VAL A 493 1.80 30.87 14.15
C VAL A 493 3.03 30.00 14.43
N PRO A 494 4.22 30.34 13.87
CA PRO A 494 5.43 29.51 13.95
C PRO A 494 5.85 29.12 15.37
N ALA A 495 5.57 29.98 16.35
CA ALA A 495 5.86 29.73 17.77
C ALA A 495 5.13 28.50 18.35
N ILE A 496 3.93 28.17 17.83
CA ILE A 496 3.20 26.95 18.21
C ILE A 496 3.84 25.73 17.55
N ALA A 497 4.17 25.80 16.27
CA ALA A 497 4.79 24.69 15.53
C ALA A 497 6.17 24.30 16.07
N ALA A 498 6.96 25.27 16.53
CA ALA A 498 8.31 25.07 17.05
C ALA A 498 8.37 24.37 18.43
N GLN A 499 7.24 24.18 19.12
CA GLN A 499 7.26 23.56 20.45
C GLN A 499 7.54 22.06 20.38
N PRO A 500 8.53 21.54 21.14
CA PRO A 500 8.94 20.14 21.09
C PRO A 500 7.90 19.20 21.72
N ARG A 501 7.23 19.61 22.80
CA ARG A 501 6.23 18.79 23.50
C ARG A 501 4.83 19.03 22.95
N ALA A 502 4.11 17.94 22.66
CA ALA A 502 2.72 18.00 22.20
C ALA A 502 1.76 18.64 23.23
N ALA A 503 2.03 18.48 24.52
CA ALA A 503 1.23 19.08 25.59
C ALA A 503 1.32 20.62 25.57
N ASP A 504 2.52 21.17 25.38
CA ASP A 504 2.73 22.62 25.32
C ASP A 504 2.06 23.23 24.08
N ARG A 505 2.15 22.54 22.92
CA ARG A 505 1.39 22.94 21.72
C ARG A 505 -0.10 23.03 22.00
N LYS A 506 -0.69 22.00 22.59
CA LYS A 506 -2.12 21.97 22.91
C LYS A 506 -2.51 23.11 23.86
N ALA A 507 -1.68 23.44 24.84
CA ALA A 507 -1.92 24.57 25.73
C ALA A 507 -1.91 25.91 24.99
N MET A 508 -0.93 26.14 24.11
CA MET A 508 -0.85 27.36 23.30
C MET A 508 -2.01 27.48 22.30
N ILE A 509 -2.42 26.37 21.67
CA ILE A 509 -3.58 26.32 20.77
C ILE A 509 -4.86 26.65 21.55
N ALA A 510 -5.03 26.08 22.75
CA ALA A 510 -6.18 26.37 23.60
C ALA A 510 -6.22 27.84 24.04
N ALA A 511 -5.07 28.49 24.23
CA ALA A 511 -4.98 29.90 24.55
C ALA A 511 -5.51 30.81 23.44
N LEU A 512 -5.52 30.37 22.17
CA LEU A 512 -6.07 31.15 21.05
C LEU A 512 -7.58 31.40 21.15
N LYS A 513 -8.33 30.56 21.90
CA LYS A 513 -9.79 30.66 22.09
C LYS A 513 -10.29 32.04 22.51
N ASN A 514 -9.48 32.75 23.29
CA ASN A 514 -9.85 34.02 23.91
C ASN A 514 -9.06 35.21 23.34
N VAL A 515 -8.27 35.00 22.29
CA VAL A 515 -7.41 36.03 21.71
C VAL A 515 -8.09 36.61 20.47
N LYS A 516 -8.73 37.77 20.62
CA LYS A 516 -9.04 38.64 19.48
C LYS A 516 -7.77 39.42 19.13
N MET A 517 -6.96 38.91 18.20
CA MET A 517 -5.81 39.70 17.74
C MET A 517 -6.31 40.91 16.93
N THR A 518 -6.13 42.10 17.49
CA THR A 518 -6.29 43.38 16.79
C THR A 518 -4.93 43.97 16.43
N GLN A 519 -4.67 44.07 15.11
CA GLN A 519 -3.67 44.89 14.40
C GLN A 519 -2.17 44.51 14.57
N THR A 520 -1.32 44.59 13.53
CA THR A 520 -1.05 45.77 12.69
C THR A 520 -0.49 45.36 11.30
N GLY A 521 -1.17 45.75 10.23
CA GLY A 521 -0.69 45.60 8.85
C GLY A 521 -1.84 45.51 7.84
N ILE A 522 -1.81 46.28 6.76
CA ILE A 522 -2.94 46.52 5.83
C ILE A 522 -3.27 45.30 4.94
N HIS A 523 -2.56 44.18 5.09
CA HIS A 523 -2.78 42.94 4.32
C HIS A 523 -3.07 41.69 5.13
N THR A 524 -3.61 41.84 6.34
CA THR A 524 -4.36 40.76 6.96
C THR A 524 -5.84 41.13 6.92
N PRO A 525 -6.76 40.24 6.48
CA PRO A 525 -8.20 40.48 6.63
C PRO A 525 -8.48 40.97 8.07
N PRO A 526 -9.43 41.90 8.26
CA PRO A 526 -9.63 42.54 9.56
C PRO A 526 -9.96 41.49 10.61
N VAL A 527 -9.15 41.40 11.67
CA VAL A 527 -9.30 40.48 12.81
C VAL A 527 -9.47 39.01 12.36
N VAL A 528 -8.36 38.33 12.10
CA VAL A 528 -8.41 36.88 11.88
C VAL A 528 -8.49 36.19 13.25
N ASP A 529 -9.68 35.68 13.56
CA ASP A 529 -9.86 34.72 14.64
C ASP A 529 -9.17 33.40 14.23
N PHE A 530 -7.89 33.26 14.61
CA PHE A 530 -7.10 32.06 14.34
C PHE A 530 -7.71 30.81 14.98
N TRP A 531 -8.44 30.97 16.09
CA TRP A 531 -9.16 29.87 16.70
C TRP A 531 -10.32 29.43 15.81
N ALA A 532 -11.11 30.35 15.28
CA ALA A 532 -12.17 30.03 14.33
C ALA A 532 -11.64 29.38 13.04
N LEU A 533 -10.53 29.88 12.48
CA LEU A 533 -9.88 29.24 11.33
C LEU A 533 -9.36 27.84 11.65
N TYR A 534 -8.76 27.66 12.83
CA TYR A 534 -8.29 26.36 13.28
C TYR A 534 -9.46 25.39 13.47
N GLN A 535 -10.54 25.81 14.13
CA GLN A 535 -11.75 25.02 14.28
C GLN A 535 -12.35 24.63 12.93
N GLN A 536 -12.44 25.57 11.99
CA GLN A 536 -12.93 25.28 10.65
C GLN A 536 -12.05 24.25 9.93
N ALA A 537 -10.72 24.32 10.10
CA ALA A 537 -9.80 23.34 9.52
C ALA A 537 -9.95 21.95 10.16
N VAL A 538 -10.13 21.89 11.49
CA VAL A 538 -10.39 20.64 12.23
C VAL A 538 -11.72 20.03 11.79
N GLU A 539 -12.81 20.80 11.80
CA GLU A 539 -14.14 20.34 11.38
C GLU A 539 -14.13 19.85 9.92
N ARG A 540 -13.43 20.55 9.04
CA ARG A 540 -13.24 20.12 7.64
C ARG A 540 -12.48 18.80 7.55
N ALA A 541 -11.36 18.65 8.28
CA ALA A 541 -10.56 17.43 8.25
C ALA A 541 -11.34 16.23 8.84
N GLU A 542 -12.09 16.44 9.91
CA GLU A 542 -12.96 15.43 10.52
C GLU A 542 -14.11 15.04 9.59
N ALA A 543 -14.78 16.01 8.95
CA ALA A 543 -15.82 15.73 7.96
C ALA A 543 -15.25 14.97 6.76
N ASN A 544 -14.08 15.36 6.27
CA ASN A 544 -13.40 14.69 5.16
C ASN A 544 -13.07 13.23 5.50
N ALA A 545 -12.41 13.00 6.65
CA ALA A 545 -12.07 11.67 7.14
C ALA A 545 -13.32 10.81 7.38
N ARG A 546 -14.39 11.39 7.93
CA ARG A 546 -15.66 10.70 8.13
C ARG A 546 -16.29 10.29 6.81
N VAL A 547 -16.37 11.20 5.83
CA VAL A 547 -17.01 10.94 4.53
C VAL A 547 -16.26 9.86 3.77
N LEU A 548 -14.92 9.93 3.72
CA LEU A 548 -14.10 8.95 3.01
C LEU A 548 -13.90 7.64 3.79
N GLY A 549 -14.19 7.63 5.09
CA GLY A 549 -14.00 6.45 5.93
C GLY A 549 -14.99 5.31 5.64
N ASN A 550 -14.60 4.09 6.01
CA ASN A 550 -15.44 2.88 5.88
C ASN A 550 -16.34 2.62 7.11
N GLY A 551 -16.38 3.56 8.06
CA GLY A 551 -17.27 3.47 9.22
C GLY A 551 -18.75 3.66 8.86
N LYS A 552 -19.65 3.39 9.82
CA LYS A 552 -21.12 3.49 9.64
C LYS A 552 -21.63 4.85 9.12
N LEU A 553 -20.85 5.91 9.30
CA LEU A 553 -21.22 7.29 8.91
C LEU A 553 -20.52 7.77 7.64
N GLY A 554 -19.67 6.93 7.03
CA GLY A 554 -18.94 7.24 5.81
C GLY A 554 -19.70 6.88 4.54
N SER A 555 -19.13 7.22 3.40
CA SER A 555 -19.75 7.02 2.09
C SER A 555 -19.72 5.57 1.61
N ASN A 556 -18.86 4.74 2.22
CA ASN A 556 -18.51 3.39 1.77
C ASN A 556 -17.89 3.36 0.35
N ASP A 557 -17.27 4.47 -0.09
CA ASP A 557 -16.51 4.51 -1.36
C ASP A 557 -15.21 3.71 -1.27
N PHE A 558 -14.66 3.54 -0.06
CA PHE A 558 -13.37 2.91 0.24
C PHE A 558 -13.51 1.83 1.31
N PRO A 559 -14.30 0.77 1.06
CA PRO A 559 -14.61 -0.25 2.06
C PRO A 559 -13.36 -0.91 2.65
N LEU A 560 -12.28 -1.10 1.87
CA LEU A 560 -11.12 -1.87 2.28
C LEU A 560 -9.97 -1.02 2.84
N LEU A 561 -9.77 0.20 2.34
CA LEU A 561 -8.65 1.08 2.71
C LEU A 561 -9.06 2.38 3.42
N GLY A 562 -10.35 2.57 3.71
CA GLY A 562 -10.90 3.73 4.43
C GLY A 562 -10.97 3.59 5.96
N GLY A 563 -10.24 2.64 6.56
CA GLY A 563 -10.29 2.38 8.02
C GLY A 563 -9.16 3.04 8.83
N GLY A 564 -9.41 3.31 10.11
CA GLY A 564 -8.39 3.79 11.06
C GLY A 564 -7.86 5.20 10.76
N ASP A 565 -6.55 5.39 10.93
CA ASP A 565 -5.84 6.62 10.51
C ASP A 565 -5.63 6.56 8.98
N ILE A 566 -6.52 7.24 8.24
CA ILE A 566 -6.59 7.14 6.78
C ILE A 566 -5.42 7.88 6.09
N ASN A 567 -4.70 7.16 5.23
CA ASN A 567 -3.68 7.72 4.34
C ASN A 567 -4.28 8.01 2.95
N LEU A 568 -3.83 9.08 2.29
CA LEU A 568 -4.35 9.45 0.98
C LEU A 568 -4.01 8.42 -0.10
N TYR A 569 -2.74 7.97 -0.15
CA TYR A 569 -2.30 6.99 -1.16
C TYR A 569 -3.15 5.71 -1.15
N SER A 570 -3.60 5.26 0.03
CA SER A 570 -4.39 4.04 0.14
C SER A 570 -5.79 4.23 -0.46
N LEU A 571 -6.41 5.40 -0.27
CA LEU A 571 -7.65 5.74 -0.94
C LEU A 571 -7.48 5.84 -2.46
N PHE A 572 -6.36 6.39 -2.94
CA PHE A 572 -6.07 6.44 -4.38
C PHE A 572 -5.89 5.05 -5.00
N VAL A 573 -5.29 4.10 -4.28
CA VAL A 573 -5.17 2.70 -4.73
C VAL A 573 -6.54 2.07 -4.95
N GLU A 574 -7.45 2.16 -3.97
CA GLU A 574 -8.81 1.61 -4.09
C GLU A 574 -9.66 2.39 -5.10
N ARG A 575 -9.47 3.73 -5.19
CA ARG A 575 -10.08 4.55 -6.25
C ARG A 575 -9.64 4.07 -7.64
N ALA A 576 -8.34 3.89 -7.86
CA ALA A 576 -7.80 3.45 -9.14
C ALA A 576 -8.39 2.10 -9.56
N GLN A 577 -8.51 1.14 -8.62
CA GLN A 577 -9.17 -0.14 -8.87
C GLN A 577 -10.63 0.03 -9.33
N SER A 578 -11.36 0.99 -8.75
CA SER A 578 -12.75 1.25 -9.12
C SER A 578 -12.93 1.91 -10.49
N LEU A 579 -11.89 2.58 -11.00
CA LEU A 579 -11.94 3.38 -12.23
C LEU A 579 -11.44 2.63 -13.47
N ILE A 580 -10.69 1.55 -13.31
CA ILE A 580 -10.28 0.72 -14.44
C ILE A 580 -11.42 -0.18 -14.93
N ASN A 581 -11.42 -0.43 -16.24
CA ASN A 581 -12.28 -1.43 -16.85
C ASN A 581 -11.85 -2.87 -16.42
N PRO A 582 -12.61 -3.93 -16.73
CA PRO A 582 -12.28 -5.29 -16.27
C PRO A 582 -10.87 -5.79 -16.65
N ASN A 583 -10.36 -5.37 -17.80
CA ASN A 583 -9.05 -5.74 -18.33
C ASN A 583 -7.95 -4.72 -18.02
N GLY A 584 -8.30 -3.62 -17.35
CA GLY A 584 -7.40 -2.51 -17.10
C GLY A 584 -6.34 -2.81 -16.04
N ILE A 585 -5.29 -1.97 -16.02
CA ILE A 585 -4.14 -2.12 -15.12
C ILE A 585 -3.99 -0.86 -14.27
N VAL A 586 -3.79 -1.04 -12.97
CA VAL A 586 -3.31 0.01 -12.06
C VAL A 586 -1.82 -0.19 -11.85
N ALA A 587 -1.02 0.87 -11.98
CA ALA A 587 0.41 0.90 -11.64
C ALA A 587 0.75 2.19 -10.89
N LEU A 588 0.93 2.08 -9.57
CA LEU A 588 1.15 3.23 -8.70
C LEU A 588 2.43 3.07 -7.88
N ILE A 589 3.13 4.19 -7.67
CA ILE A 589 4.19 4.28 -6.66
C ILE A 589 3.55 4.63 -5.31
N VAL A 590 3.65 3.74 -4.32
CA VAL A 590 3.02 3.92 -3.01
C VAL A 590 3.92 3.42 -1.87
N PRO A 591 3.73 3.89 -0.62
CA PRO A 591 4.42 3.32 0.53
C PRO A 591 4.20 1.81 0.67
N SER A 592 5.25 1.06 0.98
CA SER A 592 5.24 -0.41 1.03
C SER A 592 4.29 -1.00 2.08
N GLY A 593 3.86 -0.18 3.04
CA GLY A 593 2.83 -0.53 4.03
C GLY A 593 1.55 -1.08 3.39
N ILE A 594 1.24 -0.75 2.13
CA ILE A 594 0.08 -1.32 1.40
C ILE A 594 0.12 -2.86 1.32
N ALA A 595 1.32 -3.46 1.33
CA ALA A 595 1.53 -4.90 1.21
C ALA A 595 1.85 -5.59 2.54
N ALA A 596 2.11 -4.84 3.61
CA ALA A 596 2.63 -5.36 4.88
C ALA A 596 1.78 -4.98 6.11
N ASP A 597 1.09 -3.84 6.08
CA ASP A 597 0.38 -3.31 7.25
C ASP A 597 -0.98 -4.00 7.44
N LYS A 598 -1.34 -4.21 8.71
CA LYS A 598 -2.64 -4.79 9.09
C LYS A 598 -3.83 -4.00 8.54
N GLY A 599 -3.71 -2.67 8.42
CA GLY A 599 -4.77 -1.82 7.89
C GLY A 599 -5.07 -2.02 6.40
N ALA A 600 -4.10 -2.52 5.63
CA ALA A 600 -4.24 -2.79 4.19
C ALA A 600 -4.37 -4.29 3.86
N ALA A 601 -4.25 -5.16 4.87
CA ALA A 601 -4.22 -6.61 4.74
C ALA A 601 -5.40 -7.20 3.93
N GLU A 602 -6.62 -6.72 4.17
CA GLU A 602 -7.82 -7.20 3.48
C GLU A 602 -7.80 -6.85 1.98
N PHE A 603 -7.48 -5.58 1.67
CA PHE A 603 -7.29 -5.13 0.29
C PHE A 603 -6.19 -5.92 -0.41
N PHE A 604 -5.01 -6.01 0.21
CA PHE A 604 -3.86 -6.66 -0.43
C PHE A 604 -4.12 -8.15 -0.67
N ARG A 605 -4.76 -8.85 0.27
CA ARG A 605 -5.24 -10.22 0.08
C ARG A 605 -6.21 -10.33 -1.09
N SER A 606 -7.11 -9.36 -1.28
CA SER A 606 -8.09 -9.40 -2.37
C SER A 606 -7.45 -9.43 -3.75
N ILE A 607 -6.20 -8.95 -3.89
CA ILE A 607 -5.45 -8.95 -5.16
C ILE A 607 -4.37 -10.04 -5.21
N SER A 608 -3.63 -10.29 -4.12
CA SER A 608 -2.53 -11.27 -4.09
C SER A 608 -3.03 -12.70 -4.16
N SER A 609 -4.09 -13.01 -3.41
CA SER A 609 -4.63 -14.37 -3.30
C SER A 609 -5.51 -14.79 -4.47
N THR A 610 -5.89 -13.85 -5.34
CA THR A 610 -6.81 -14.08 -6.47
C THR A 610 -6.13 -14.01 -7.83
N GLY A 611 -4.80 -13.82 -7.88
CA GLY A 611 -4.06 -13.71 -9.15
C GLY A 611 -4.25 -12.38 -9.87
N LYS A 612 -4.80 -11.36 -9.20
CA LYS A 612 -4.97 -10.00 -9.76
C LYS A 612 -3.74 -9.11 -9.60
N LEU A 613 -2.81 -9.47 -8.71
CA LEU A 613 -1.53 -8.79 -8.50
C LEU A 613 -0.54 -9.26 -9.57
N HIS A 614 -0.08 -8.35 -10.43
CA HIS A 614 0.83 -8.68 -11.54
C HIS A 614 2.29 -8.49 -11.13
N ALA A 615 2.59 -7.38 -10.45
CA ALA A 615 3.94 -7.12 -9.99
C ALA A 615 3.96 -6.27 -8.70
N LEU A 616 4.97 -6.53 -7.87
CA LEU A 616 5.26 -5.80 -6.63
C LEU A 616 6.78 -5.62 -6.50
N PHE A 617 7.27 -4.41 -6.74
CA PHE A 617 8.69 -4.09 -6.61
C PHE A 617 8.89 -3.12 -5.44
N ASP A 618 9.50 -3.57 -4.35
CA ASP A 618 9.74 -2.82 -3.13
C ASP A 618 11.18 -2.27 -3.08
N PHE A 619 11.27 -0.98 -2.76
CA PHE A 619 12.50 -0.18 -2.76
C PHE A 619 12.76 0.43 -1.38
N GLU A 620 14.03 0.47 -0.98
CA GLU A 620 14.49 1.37 0.08
C GLU A 620 15.03 2.64 -0.55
N ASN A 621 14.49 3.80 -0.14
CA ASN A 621 14.77 5.06 -0.83
C ASN A 621 16.27 5.38 -0.94
N ARG A 622 17.04 5.21 0.14
CA ARG A 622 18.49 5.53 0.25
C ARG A 622 18.87 6.94 -0.24
N LYS A 623 17.88 7.84 -0.36
CA LYS A 623 17.96 9.16 -1.01
C LYS A 623 18.34 9.13 -2.50
N VAL A 624 18.14 8.00 -3.16
CA VAL A 624 18.35 7.82 -4.61
C VAL A 624 17.14 8.34 -5.37
N PHE A 625 15.95 7.85 -5.04
CA PHE A 625 14.74 8.16 -5.79
C PHE A 625 14.03 9.44 -5.32
N PHE A 626 13.98 9.65 -4.01
CA PHE A 626 13.33 10.80 -3.38
C PHE A 626 14.28 11.47 -2.38
N PRO A 627 15.01 12.53 -2.77
CA PRO A 627 16.03 13.16 -1.93
C PRO A 627 15.51 13.71 -0.60
N ASP A 628 14.27 14.20 -0.61
CA ASP A 628 13.60 14.84 0.54
C ASP A 628 12.92 13.84 1.50
N VAL A 629 12.86 12.56 1.11
CA VAL A 629 12.29 11.48 1.92
C VAL A 629 13.40 10.79 2.71
N HIS A 630 13.08 10.30 3.92
CA HIS A 630 14.06 9.62 4.77
C HIS A 630 14.72 8.43 4.04
N ALA A 631 16.03 8.22 4.25
CA ALA A 631 16.81 7.23 3.52
C ALA A 631 16.32 5.78 3.73
N SER A 632 15.74 5.49 4.91
CA SER A 632 15.20 4.16 5.24
C SER A 632 13.71 4.01 4.92
N PHE A 633 13.07 5.02 4.32
CA PHE A 633 11.66 4.92 3.96
C PHE A 633 11.49 3.91 2.82
N LYS A 634 10.46 3.08 2.91
CA LYS A 634 10.16 2.04 1.93
C LYS A 634 8.92 2.38 1.12
N PHE A 635 9.04 2.24 -0.19
CA PHE A 635 7.94 2.40 -1.13
C PHE A 635 8.01 1.27 -2.16
N CYS A 636 6.91 1.02 -2.86
CA CYS A 636 6.85 0.02 -3.91
C CYS A 636 6.17 0.55 -5.17
N ALA A 637 6.53 -0.05 -6.31
CA ALA A 637 5.68 -0.06 -7.50
C ALA A 637 4.67 -1.20 -7.35
N LEU A 638 3.38 -0.86 -7.25
CA LEU A 638 2.27 -1.78 -7.07
C LEU A 638 1.47 -1.88 -8.38
N ILE A 639 1.48 -3.06 -9.02
CA ILE A 639 0.83 -3.30 -10.30
C ILE A 639 -0.22 -4.41 -10.19
N PHE A 640 -1.48 -4.10 -10.45
CA PHE A 640 -2.60 -5.03 -10.31
C PHE A 640 -3.79 -4.70 -11.23
N GLY A 641 -4.76 -5.60 -11.35
CA GLY A 641 -5.99 -5.41 -12.14
C GLY A 641 -7.27 -5.80 -11.39
N ARG A 642 -8.41 -5.81 -12.08
CA ARG A 642 -9.70 -6.28 -11.53
C ARG A 642 -9.91 -7.78 -11.68
N GLN A 643 -9.29 -8.36 -12.69
CA GLN A 643 -9.37 -9.78 -13.01
C GLN A 643 -7.97 -10.42 -13.04
N PRO A 644 -7.87 -11.73 -12.81
CA PRO A 644 -6.62 -12.45 -12.98
C PRO A 644 -6.22 -12.43 -14.46
N ARG A 645 -4.92 -12.35 -14.72
CA ARG A 645 -4.35 -12.64 -16.04
C ARG A 645 -3.95 -14.10 -16.06
N TYR A 646 -4.24 -14.82 -17.13
CA TYR A 646 -3.98 -16.26 -17.22
C TYR A 646 -2.72 -16.55 -18.02
N LEU A 647 -2.24 -17.78 -18.05
CA LEU A 647 -1.39 -18.22 -19.16
C LEU A 647 -2.32 -18.89 -20.20
N PRO A 648 -2.17 -18.71 -21.52
CA PRO A 648 -3.03 -19.36 -22.49
C PRO A 648 -2.85 -20.83 -22.36
N ALA A 649 -3.98 -21.50 -22.58
CA ALA A 649 -3.99 -22.92 -22.75
C ALA A 649 -2.91 -23.27 -23.78
N ALA A 650 -1.97 -24.12 -23.37
CA ALA A 650 -0.98 -24.70 -24.26
C ALA A 650 -1.72 -25.62 -25.25
N ALA A 651 -2.35 -25.02 -26.25
CA ALA A 651 -2.84 -25.69 -27.43
C ALA A 651 -2.01 -25.15 -28.61
N ASP A 652 -1.11 -26.00 -29.11
CA ASP A 652 -0.38 -25.86 -30.38
C ASP A 652 0.62 -24.71 -30.56
N VAL A 653 1.54 -24.50 -29.59
CA VAL A 653 2.80 -23.79 -29.86
C VAL A 653 4.01 -24.72 -29.68
N LEU A 654 4.24 -25.53 -30.71
CA LEU A 654 5.55 -26.00 -31.19
C LEU A 654 6.52 -26.58 -30.14
N THR A 655 6.39 -27.88 -29.88
CA THR A 655 7.54 -28.75 -29.62
C THR A 655 8.23 -29.06 -30.95
N ASP A 656 9.13 -28.18 -31.39
CA ASP A 656 10.24 -28.58 -32.26
C ASP A 656 11.38 -27.57 -32.10
N ALA A 657 12.17 -27.79 -31.05
CA ALA A 657 13.43 -27.10 -30.84
C ALA A 657 14.58 -28.08 -31.13
N THR A 658 14.97 -28.17 -32.40
CA THR A 658 16.33 -28.56 -32.76
C THR A 658 17.07 -27.36 -33.36
N THR A 659 18.17 -27.01 -32.70
CA THR A 659 19.35 -26.28 -33.20
C THR A 659 19.20 -24.84 -33.72
N GLY A 660 19.76 -23.90 -32.94
CA GLY A 660 20.69 -22.88 -33.44
C GLY A 660 20.13 -21.57 -33.98
N GLY A 661 20.25 -20.47 -33.22
CA GLY A 661 20.08 -19.11 -33.73
C GLY A 661 20.12 -18.05 -32.64
N VAL A 662 21.27 -17.40 -32.49
CA VAL A 662 21.53 -16.30 -31.56
C VAL A 662 20.84 -15.02 -32.05
N TYR A 663 19.82 -14.55 -31.33
CA TYR A 663 19.47 -13.12 -31.19
C TYR A 663 19.05 -12.86 -29.74
N SER A 664 19.78 -11.94 -29.10
CA SER A 664 19.67 -11.41 -27.73
C SER A 664 18.41 -11.73 -26.91
N GLN A 665 18.57 -12.55 -25.87
CA GLN A 665 17.59 -12.83 -24.79
C GLN A 665 17.52 -11.76 -23.69
N LYS A 666 18.12 -10.58 -23.86
CA LYS A 666 18.02 -9.48 -22.89
C LYS A 666 16.84 -8.57 -23.27
N ASN A 667 15.88 -8.40 -22.36
CA ASN A 667 14.64 -7.62 -22.47
C ASN A 667 13.47 -8.24 -23.26
N GLN A 668 12.90 -9.36 -22.77
CA GLN A 668 11.52 -9.71 -23.09
C GLN A 668 10.59 -9.37 -21.92
N PRO A 669 9.83 -8.26 -21.95
CA PRO A 669 8.57 -8.18 -21.24
C PRO A 669 7.55 -9.03 -22.00
N LEU A 670 7.04 -10.11 -21.38
CA LEU A 670 5.92 -10.91 -21.91
C LEU A 670 6.08 -11.35 -23.38
N ALA A 671 7.09 -12.16 -23.70
CA ALA A 671 7.04 -12.89 -24.97
C ALA A 671 6.44 -14.26 -24.71
N ARG A 672 5.28 -14.46 -25.33
CA ARG A 672 4.37 -15.60 -25.25
C ARG A 672 3.45 -15.53 -24.04
N VAL A 673 2.18 -15.71 -24.38
CA VAL A 673 1.12 -16.33 -23.57
C VAL A 673 0.11 -15.28 -23.03
N LEU A 674 -0.91 -14.88 -23.85
CA LEU A 674 -2.34 -14.66 -23.47
C LEU A 674 -3.43 -14.52 -24.57
N ILE A 675 -4.25 -15.58 -24.81
CA ILE A 675 -5.72 -15.48 -25.04
C ILE A 675 -6.44 -16.79 -24.60
N ALA A 676 -7.48 -16.65 -23.77
CA ALA A 676 -8.66 -17.51 -23.81
C ALA A 676 -9.88 -16.60 -23.69
N GLN A 677 -10.41 -16.13 -24.82
CA GLN A 677 -11.73 -15.51 -25.01
C GLN A 677 -11.86 -15.12 -26.49
N GLU A 678 -12.35 -16.07 -27.28
CA GLU A 678 -13.11 -15.95 -28.54
C GLU A 678 -12.98 -17.29 -29.28
N ALA A 679 -13.65 -18.29 -28.72
CA ALA A 679 -13.91 -19.56 -29.39
C ALA A 679 -15.30 -20.05 -28.94
N THR A 680 -16.31 -19.29 -29.30
CA THR A 680 -17.68 -19.80 -29.41
C THR A 680 -18.23 -19.25 -30.71
N ASP A 681 -18.00 -19.99 -31.78
CA ASP A 681 -19.09 -20.49 -32.61
C ASP A 681 -18.55 -21.55 -33.59
N ASN A 682 -19.20 -22.71 -33.51
CA ASN A 682 -19.12 -23.92 -34.33
C ASN A 682 -18.23 -25.08 -33.88
N GLU A 683 -18.91 -26.23 -33.86
CA GLU A 683 -18.46 -27.62 -33.67
C GLU A 683 -18.28 -28.08 -32.22
N ALA A 684 -19.42 -28.23 -31.54
CA ALA A 684 -19.57 -29.21 -30.49
C ALA A 684 -19.60 -30.61 -31.11
N ASP A 685 -18.57 -31.42 -30.85
CA ASP A 685 -18.73 -32.87 -30.78
C ASP A 685 -17.70 -33.49 -29.81
N GLY A 686 -18.27 -34.09 -28.74
CA GLY A 686 -17.75 -35.14 -27.87
C GLY A 686 -16.25 -35.23 -27.53
N ALA A 687 -15.84 -34.66 -26.39
CA ALA A 687 -14.86 -35.26 -25.48
C ALA A 687 -14.96 -34.63 -24.07
N GLU A 688 -15.68 -35.28 -23.16
CA GLU A 688 -15.60 -34.98 -21.71
C GLU A 688 -14.26 -35.51 -21.17
N GLY A 689 -13.21 -34.70 -21.31
CA GLY A 689 -12.00 -34.80 -20.50
C GLY A 689 -11.93 -33.57 -19.59
N ASP A 690 -11.64 -33.76 -18.30
CA ASP A 690 -11.40 -32.70 -17.31
C ASP A 690 -10.39 -31.68 -17.85
N ALA A 691 -10.88 -30.60 -18.45
CA ALA A 691 -10.05 -29.49 -18.87
C ALA A 691 -9.58 -28.77 -17.61
N GLN A 692 -8.30 -28.94 -17.26
CA GLN A 692 -7.65 -28.27 -16.14
C GLN A 692 -7.94 -26.76 -16.19
N GLU A 693 -8.57 -26.21 -15.14
CA GLU A 693 -8.84 -24.77 -15.07
C GLU A 693 -7.53 -23.97 -15.29
N PRO A 694 -7.55 -22.94 -16.14
CA PRO A 694 -6.35 -22.17 -16.43
C PRO A 694 -5.85 -21.48 -15.16
N GLN A 695 -4.56 -21.67 -14.83
CA GLN A 695 -3.97 -21.01 -13.66
C GLN A 695 -3.63 -19.54 -13.97
N PRO A 696 -3.85 -18.63 -13.00
CA PRO A 696 -3.39 -17.25 -13.12
C PRO A 696 -1.88 -17.16 -13.33
N GLN A 697 -1.44 -16.13 -14.04
CA GLN A 697 -0.04 -15.73 -14.12
C GLN A 697 0.50 -15.46 -12.72
N PRO A 698 1.67 -16.01 -12.38
CA PRO A 698 2.33 -15.67 -11.14
C PRO A 698 2.72 -14.18 -11.07
N THR A 699 2.76 -13.64 -9.87
CA THR A 699 3.19 -12.27 -9.58
C THR A 699 4.71 -12.16 -9.61
N ARG A 700 5.22 -11.13 -10.29
CA ARG A 700 6.64 -10.75 -10.22
C ARG A 700 6.93 -9.91 -8.98
N CYS A 701 7.85 -10.36 -8.13
CA CYS A 701 8.18 -9.68 -6.88
C CYS A 701 9.68 -9.42 -6.76
N ALA A 702 10.08 -8.26 -6.29
CA ALA A 702 11.45 -8.03 -5.83
C ALA A 702 11.42 -7.05 -4.65
N PHE A 703 12.28 -7.25 -3.66
CA PHE A 703 12.22 -6.54 -2.39
C PHE A 703 13.57 -6.02 -1.94
N TYR A 704 13.59 -4.94 -1.15
CA TYR A 704 14.82 -4.28 -0.70
C TYR A 704 15.68 -3.74 -1.86
N LEU A 705 15.07 -3.32 -2.95
CA LEU A 705 15.80 -2.73 -4.08
C LEU A 705 16.37 -1.36 -3.68
N HIS A 706 17.57 -1.07 -4.14
CA HIS A 706 18.24 0.23 -4.00
C HIS A 706 18.42 0.93 -5.34
N SER A 707 18.35 0.18 -6.43
CA SER A 707 18.37 0.66 -7.80
C SER A 707 17.44 -0.17 -8.69
N LEU A 708 17.20 0.29 -9.91
CA LEU A 708 16.43 -0.47 -10.89
C LEU A 708 17.27 -1.53 -11.61
N ASP A 709 18.59 -1.35 -11.69
CA ASP A 709 19.51 -2.31 -12.31
C ASP A 709 19.46 -3.67 -11.61
N GLU A 710 19.14 -3.69 -10.31
CA GLU A 710 18.92 -4.92 -9.55
C GLU A 710 17.78 -5.78 -10.13
N LEU A 711 16.78 -5.19 -10.81
CA LEU A 711 15.72 -5.99 -11.45
C LEU A 711 16.23 -6.86 -12.59
N ASP A 712 17.38 -6.51 -13.18
CA ASP A 712 18.00 -7.25 -14.27
C ASP A 712 19.01 -8.29 -13.74
N GLU A 713 19.26 -8.33 -12.43
CA GLU A 713 20.13 -9.32 -11.80
C GLU A 713 19.47 -10.71 -11.76
N PRO A 714 20.16 -11.78 -12.19
CA PRO A 714 19.62 -13.13 -12.14
C PRO A 714 19.19 -13.54 -10.72
N GLY A 715 17.94 -13.96 -10.56
CA GLY A 715 17.39 -14.45 -9.29
C GLY A 715 16.95 -13.34 -8.31
N ARG A 716 16.99 -12.07 -8.72
CA ARG A 716 16.47 -10.94 -7.92
C ARG A 716 14.96 -10.75 -8.06
N VAL A 717 14.44 -10.91 -9.28
CA VAL A 717 13.00 -10.93 -9.55
C VAL A 717 12.46 -12.33 -9.33
N LEU A 718 11.60 -12.45 -8.33
CA LEU A 718 10.94 -13.66 -7.89
C LEU A 718 9.59 -13.80 -8.60
N THR A 719 9.14 -15.04 -8.74
CA THR A 719 7.86 -15.36 -9.35
C THR A 719 7.02 -16.12 -8.33
N LEU A 720 5.97 -15.50 -7.80
CA LEU A 720 5.13 -16.04 -6.72
C LEU A 720 3.70 -16.27 -7.21
N SER A 721 3.17 -17.49 -7.06
CA SER A 721 1.77 -17.77 -7.37
C SER A 721 0.84 -17.18 -6.32
N ASN A 722 -0.45 -17.02 -6.66
CA ASN A 722 -1.48 -16.62 -5.70
C ASN A 722 -1.61 -17.60 -4.53
N LEU A 723 -1.31 -18.89 -4.75
CA LEU A 723 -1.27 -19.90 -3.69
C LEU A 723 -0.08 -19.69 -2.74
N ASP A 724 1.06 -19.22 -3.24
CA ASP A 724 2.25 -18.95 -2.42
C ASP A 724 2.00 -17.83 -1.42
N PHE A 725 1.31 -16.75 -1.84
CA PHE A 725 0.87 -15.68 -0.94
C PHE A 725 -0.05 -16.21 0.18
N GLN A 726 -1.02 -17.05 -0.16
CA GLN A 726 -1.94 -17.64 0.80
C GLN A 726 -1.24 -18.60 1.77
N ARG A 727 -0.26 -19.36 1.30
CA ARG A 727 0.46 -20.36 2.10
C ARG A 727 1.34 -19.72 3.16
N VAL A 728 2.12 -18.70 2.82
CA VAL A 728 3.11 -18.10 3.74
C VAL A 728 2.46 -17.19 4.78
N ASN A 729 1.41 -16.46 4.38
CA ASN A 729 0.71 -15.51 5.25
C ASN A 729 -0.81 -15.78 5.30
N PRO A 730 -1.27 -16.97 5.75
CA PRO A 730 -2.67 -17.37 5.67
C PRO A 730 -3.61 -16.50 6.51
N ASN A 731 -3.13 -15.94 7.62
CA ASN A 731 -3.94 -15.16 8.56
C ASN A 731 -3.96 -13.67 8.23
N THR A 732 -2.84 -13.15 7.75
CA THR A 732 -2.64 -11.71 7.49
C THR A 732 -2.80 -11.34 6.02
N GLY A 733 -2.53 -12.26 5.09
CA GLY A 733 -2.54 -11.97 3.65
C GLY A 733 -1.43 -11.03 3.18
N ALA A 734 -0.49 -10.64 4.05
CA ALA A 734 0.63 -9.76 3.71
C ALA A 734 1.55 -10.40 2.66
N ALA A 735 2.32 -9.58 1.94
CA ALA A 735 3.32 -10.07 1.00
C ALA A 735 4.43 -10.85 1.73
N PRO A 736 4.80 -12.05 1.28
CA PRO A 736 6.02 -12.69 1.72
C PRO A 736 7.21 -11.94 1.11
N ILE A 737 8.11 -11.45 1.96
CA ILE A 737 9.24 -10.61 1.53
C ILE A 737 10.51 -11.46 1.57
N PHE A 738 11.00 -11.84 0.40
CA PHE A 738 12.23 -12.63 0.26
C PHE A 738 13.36 -11.77 -0.34
N ARG A 739 14.60 -12.01 0.11
CA ARG A 739 15.76 -11.31 -0.44
C ARG A 739 16.26 -11.95 -1.74
N THR A 740 16.24 -13.28 -1.80
CA THR A 740 16.75 -14.05 -2.94
C THR A 740 15.77 -15.14 -3.34
N GLN A 741 15.92 -15.67 -4.57
CA GLN A 741 15.15 -16.83 -5.01
C GLN A 741 15.35 -18.04 -4.09
N ARG A 742 16.56 -18.24 -3.58
CA ARG A 742 16.86 -19.34 -2.67
C ARG A 742 16.13 -19.23 -1.33
N ASP A 743 15.97 -18.02 -0.79
CA ASP A 743 15.14 -17.77 0.39
C ASP A 743 13.68 -18.16 0.14
N ALA A 744 13.15 -17.77 -1.03
CA ALA A 744 11.79 -18.07 -1.44
C ALA A 744 11.58 -19.58 -1.60
N ASP A 745 12.46 -20.26 -2.35
CA ASP A 745 12.34 -21.70 -2.63
C ASP A 745 12.29 -22.53 -1.35
N ILE A 746 13.22 -22.27 -0.41
CA ILE A 746 13.27 -22.97 0.87
C ILE A 746 12.02 -22.64 1.68
N THR A 747 11.67 -21.37 1.84
CA THR A 747 10.53 -20.98 2.68
C THR A 747 9.21 -21.52 2.13
N LEU A 748 8.98 -21.43 0.83
CA LEU A 748 7.79 -21.98 0.18
C LEU A 748 7.73 -23.50 0.32
N LYS A 749 8.87 -24.20 0.17
CA LYS A 749 8.98 -25.65 0.42
C LYS A 749 8.58 -26.01 1.86
N LEU A 750 9.00 -25.21 2.85
CA LEU A 750 8.60 -25.41 4.26
C LEU A 750 7.09 -25.24 4.45
N TYR A 751 6.54 -24.12 3.99
CA TYR A 751 5.10 -23.81 4.13
C TYR A 751 4.19 -24.73 3.31
N ALA A 752 4.68 -25.34 2.23
CA ALA A 752 3.94 -26.32 1.47
C ALA A 752 3.86 -27.70 2.17
N ARG A 753 4.85 -28.03 3.01
CA ARG A 753 4.95 -29.34 3.67
C ARG A 753 4.43 -29.36 5.10
N HIS A 754 4.48 -28.22 5.78
CA HIS A 754 4.25 -28.14 7.22
C HIS A 754 3.14 -27.15 7.56
N PRO A 755 2.32 -27.44 8.58
CA PRO A 755 1.26 -26.54 9.01
C PRO A 755 1.83 -25.29 9.68
N VAL A 756 0.95 -24.32 9.94
CA VAL A 756 1.27 -23.14 10.76
C VAL A 756 0.72 -23.31 12.17
N LEU A 757 1.33 -22.64 13.16
CA LEU A 757 0.96 -22.80 14.57
C LEU A 757 -0.55 -22.63 14.85
N VAL A 758 -1.16 -21.60 14.27
CA VAL A 758 -2.59 -21.29 14.29
C VAL A 758 -3.00 -20.70 12.94
N LYS A 759 -3.93 -21.35 12.25
CA LYS A 759 -4.60 -20.80 11.07
C LYS A 759 -6.01 -20.36 11.45
N HIS A 760 -6.33 -19.09 11.26
CA HIS A 760 -7.67 -18.61 11.58
C HIS A 760 -8.71 -19.19 10.62
N GLY A 761 -9.88 -19.53 11.18
CA GLY A 761 -10.99 -20.02 10.39
C GLY A 761 -11.51 -18.93 9.45
N ALA A 762 -11.87 -19.32 8.22
CA ALA A 762 -12.43 -18.41 7.25
C ALA A 762 -13.76 -17.83 7.74
N VAL A 763 -14.01 -16.56 7.43
CA VAL A 763 -15.31 -15.92 7.65
C VAL A 763 -16.10 -16.03 6.36
N SER A 764 -17.21 -16.75 6.39
CA SER A 764 -18.15 -16.87 5.27
C SER A 764 -19.49 -16.23 5.67
N GLU A 765 -20.11 -15.48 4.76
CA GLU A 765 -21.47 -14.94 4.98
C GLU A 765 -22.50 -16.06 5.21
N ALA A 766 -22.32 -17.21 4.57
CA ALA A 766 -23.26 -18.34 4.64
C ALA A 766 -23.03 -19.24 5.87
N LEU A 767 -21.77 -19.44 6.27
CA LEU A 767 -21.38 -20.41 7.31
C LEU A 767 -20.90 -19.74 8.61
N GLY A 768 -20.85 -18.41 8.67
CA GLY A 768 -20.25 -17.68 9.77
C GLY A 768 -18.73 -17.84 9.83
N ARG A 769 -18.15 -17.54 11.00
CA ARG A 769 -16.71 -17.72 11.25
C ARG A 769 -16.43 -19.18 11.59
N GLN A 770 -15.64 -19.85 10.74
CA GLN A 770 -15.14 -21.18 11.05
C GLN A 770 -14.18 -21.14 12.26
N PRO A 771 -14.05 -22.24 13.02
CA PRO A 771 -13.09 -22.31 14.12
C PRO A 771 -11.65 -22.19 13.60
N ASP A 772 -10.78 -21.64 14.44
CA ASP A 772 -9.34 -21.63 14.17
C ASP A 772 -8.79 -23.06 14.18
N VAL A 773 -7.92 -23.38 13.23
CA VAL A 773 -7.15 -24.63 13.20
C VAL A 773 -5.85 -24.40 13.95
N ARG A 774 -5.65 -25.09 15.07
CA ARG A 774 -4.45 -25.00 15.90
C ARG A 774 -3.66 -26.29 15.79
N THR A 775 -2.41 -26.20 15.32
CA THR A 775 -1.52 -27.38 15.25
C THR A 775 -1.03 -27.80 16.63
N TRP A 776 -0.85 -26.85 17.54
CA TRP A 776 -0.52 -27.09 18.94
C TRP A 776 -1.60 -26.49 19.84
N PRO A 777 -1.93 -27.10 20.99
CA PRO A 777 -2.98 -26.63 21.90
C PRO A 777 -2.50 -25.42 22.73
N VAL A 778 -2.06 -24.35 22.07
CA VAL A 778 -1.48 -23.15 22.69
C VAL A 778 -2.45 -21.96 22.67
N LYS A 779 -2.34 -21.10 23.68
CA LYS A 779 -2.91 -19.75 23.71
C LYS A 779 -1.83 -18.71 24.04
N TYR A 780 -1.94 -17.54 23.43
CA TYR A 780 -1.06 -16.39 23.68
C TYR A 780 -1.52 -15.60 24.91
N ALA A 781 -0.58 -15.15 25.73
CA ALA A 781 -0.85 -14.27 26.86
C ALA A 781 0.27 -13.23 27.10
N THR A 782 -0.11 -12.09 27.67
CA THR A 782 0.77 -11.06 28.21
C THR A 782 0.38 -10.81 29.67
N MET A 783 1.34 -10.48 30.53
CA MET A 783 1.08 -10.35 31.97
C MET A 783 1.15 -8.90 32.46
N PHE A 784 2.30 -8.21 32.37
CA PHE A 784 2.44 -6.84 32.86
C PHE A 784 2.96 -5.86 31.80
N HIS A 785 2.34 -4.70 31.68
CA HIS A 785 2.82 -3.58 30.86
C HIS A 785 3.72 -2.66 31.70
N MET A 786 4.99 -2.50 31.29
CA MET A 786 6.00 -1.83 32.12
C MET A 786 5.66 -0.39 32.54
N THR A 787 4.85 0.34 31.75
CA THR A 787 4.35 1.68 32.10
C THR A 787 3.07 1.66 32.95
N ASN A 788 2.00 1.06 32.43
CA ASN A 788 0.66 1.11 33.04
C ASN A 788 0.62 0.38 34.40
N ASP A 789 1.39 -0.70 34.54
CA ASP A 789 1.36 -1.56 35.74
C ASP A 789 2.55 -1.30 36.67
N SER A 790 3.29 -0.20 36.45
CA SER A 790 4.48 0.15 37.23
C SER A 790 4.23 0.28 38.74
N HIS A 791 2.99 0.56 39.14
CA HIS A 791 2.56 0.63 40.54
C HIS A 791 2.55 -0.74 41.26
N LEU A 792 2.63 -1.86 40.53
CA LEU A 792 2.71 -3.22 41.08
C LEU A 792 4.16 -3.70 41.28
N PHE A 793 5.15 -2.95 40.79
CA PHE A 793 6.54 -3.39 40.75
C PHE A 793 7.30 -2.91 41.99
N ILE A 794 7.92 -3.84 42.70
CA ILE A 794 8.60 -3.56 43.98
C ILE A 794 10.10 -3.89 43.84
N LYS A 795 10.97 -2.98 44.26
CA LYS A 795 12.42 -3.24 44.28
C LYS A 795 12.83 -4.07 45.50
N ALA A 796 13.98 -4.74 45.42
CA ALA A 796 14.51 -5.53 46.53
C ALA A 796 14.69 -4.72 47.83
N ASP A 797 15.15 -3.46 47.73
CA ASP A 797 15.34 -2.59 48.89
C ASP A 797 14.01 -2.11 49.49
N GLU A 798 12.99 -1.94 48.66
CA GLU A 798 11.61 -1.62 49.08
C GLU A 798 10.96 -2.82 49.77
N LEU A 799 11.12 -4.03 49.24
CA LEU A 799 10.66 -5.27 49.89
C LEU A 799 11.27 -5.44 51.29
N ALA A 800 12.58 -5.29 51.41
CA ALA A 800 13.26 -5.36 52.69
C ALA A 800 12.73 -4.31 53.69
N LYS A 801 12.49 -3.06 53.25
CA LYS A 801 11.89 -1.99 54.07
C LYS A 801 10.45 -2.30 54.49
N GLN A 802 9.71 -3.06 53.69
CA GLN A 802 8.31 -3.43 53.94
C GLN A 802 8.15 -4.70 54.80
N GLY A 803 9.25 -5.24 55.33
CA GLY A 803 9.26 -6.40 56.22
C GLY A 803 9.22 -7.75 55.51
N TRP A 804 9.49 -7.79 54.20
CA TRP A 804 9.66 -9.04 53.46
C TRP A 804 11.03 -9.65 53.74
N GLN A 805 11.11 -10.97 53.76
CA GLN A 805 12.33 -11.74 53.92
C GLN A 805 12.66 -12.48 52.63
N ALA A 806 13.93 -12.50 52.24
CA ALA A 806 14.38 -13.29 51.11
C ALA A 806 14.16 -14.78 51.37
N ALA A 807 13.56 -15.47 50.41
CA ALA A 807 13.24 -16.90 50.45
C ALA A 807 13.97 -17.64 49.32
N LEU A 808 13.89 -18.97 49.32
CA LEU A 808 14.46 -19.80 48.27
C LEU A 808 13.86 -19.46 46.89
N LEU A 809 14.59 -19.82 45.82
CA LEU A 809 14.15 -19.66 44.43
C LEU A 809 13.93 -18.19 44.00
N ASN A 810 14.75 -17.27 44.54
CA ASN A 810 14.72 -15.83 44.21
C ASN A 810 13.39 -15.14 44.54
N ARG A 811 12.73 -15.60 45.60
CA ARG A 811 11.43 -15.10 46.09
C ARG A 811 11.60 -14.27 47.35
N TRP A 812 10.55 -13.55 47.70
CA TRP A 812 10.42 -12.88 49.00
C TRP A 812 9.13 -13.29 49.67
N GLU A 813 9.14 -13.43 50.99
CA GLU A 813 8.00 -13.85 51.78
C GLU A 813 7.70 -12.86 52.91
N LYS A 814 6.41 -12.67 53.21
CA LYS A 814 5.93 -11.85 54.31
C LYS A 814 4.67 -12.49 54.92
N PRO A 815 4.46 -12.48 56.25
CA PRO A 815 3.20 -12.91 56.85
C PRO A 815 2.02 -12.12 56.30
N ALA A 816 0.91 -12.80 55.98
CA ALA A 816 -0.30 -12.15 55.52
C ALA A 816 -0.95 -11.34 56.66
N GLU A 817 -1.32 -10.09 56.40
CA GLU A 817 -2.00 -9.25 57.39
C GLU A 817 -3.39 -9.83 57.71
N GLY A 818 -3.58 -10.34 58.93
CA GLY A 818 -4.88 -10.78 59.45
C GLY A 818 -5.31 -12.22 59.14
N HIS A 819 -4.45 -13.07 58.54
CA HIS A 819 -4.76 -14.47 58.20
C HIS A 819 -3.54 -15.41 58.40
N ASP A 820 -3.78 -16.72 58.60
CA ASP A 820 -2.75 -17.79 58.67
C ASP A 820 -2.16 -18.12 57.28
N GLY A 821 -1.59 -17.12 56.60
CA GLY A 821 -1.01 -17.27 55.27
C GLY A 821 0.30 -16.49 55.10
N VAL A 822 1.05 -16.83 54.05
CA VAL A 822 2.28 -16.12 53.65
C VAL A 822 2.04 -15.47 52.29
N GLN A 823 2.31 -14.17 52.20
CA GLN A 823 2.40 -13.47 50.92
C GLN A 823 3.76 -13.78 50.29
N VAL A 824 3.76 -14.04 48.99
CA VAL A 824 4.96 -14.38 48.21
C VAL A 824 5.12 -13.35 47.11
N ALA A 825 6.30 -12.78 46.96
CA ALA A 825 6.69 -11.97 45.82
C ALA A 825 7.67 -12.76 44.93
N VAL A 826 7.39 -12.78 43.63
CA VAL A 826 8.15 -13.51 42.61
C VAL A 826 8.88 -12.53 41.69
N PRO A 827 10.02 -12.91 41.09
CA PRO A 827 10.79 -12.00 40.25
C PRO A 827 9.99 -11.61 39.00
N LEU A 828 10.14 -10.36 38.54
CA LEU A 828 9.59 -9.87 37.27
C LEU A 828 10.61 -10.07 36.15
N TYR A 829 10.34 -10.99 35.23
CA TYR A 829 11.20 -11.31 34.10
C TYR A 829 10.96 -10.36 32.92
N GLU A 830 12.05 -9.95 32.29
CA GLU A 830 12.07 -9.16 31.06
C GLU A 830 12.84 -9.92 29.96
N GLY A 831 12.58 -9.60 28.69
CA GLY A 831 13.16 -10.32 27.54
C GLY A 831 14.68 -10.25 27.41
N LYS A 832 15.33 -9.42 28.23
CA LYS A 832 16.79 -9.32 28.32
C LYS A 832 17.40 -10.36 29.27
N MET A 833 16.62 -10.95 30.18
CA MET A 833 17.07 -11.93 31.17
C MET A 833 17.14 -13.36 30.64
N VAL A 834 16.48 -13.63 29.51
CA VAL A 834 16.34 -14.98 28.94
C VAL A 834 17.09 -15.12 27.61
N GLN A 835 17.58 -16.33 27.35
CA GLN A 835 18.14 -16.79 26.08
C GLN A 835 17.53 -18.15 25.71
N MET A 836 17.86 -18.67 24.53
CA MET A 836 17.33 -19.93 24.04
C MET A 836 17.61 -21.09 25.03
N PHE A 837 16.53 -21.74 25.50
CA PHE A 837 16.55 -22.76 26.57
C PHE A 837 17.16 -22.29 27.91
N ASP A 838 17.32 -20.99 28.14
CA ASP A 838 18.01 -20.48 29.33
C ASP A 838 17.21 -19.34 29.95
N HIS A 839 16.50 -19.65 31.03
CA HIS A 839 15.70 -18.68 31.78
C HIS A 839 16.53 -17.75 32.66
N ARG A 840 17.82 -18.06 32.86
CA ARG A 840 18.76 -17.35 33.74
C ARG A 840 19.99 -16.86 32.96
N ALA A 841 19.74 -16.22 31.83
CA ALA A 841 20.81 -15.82 30.92
C ALA A 841 21.52 -14.53 31.34
N ALA A 842 20.82 -13.60 31.96
CA ALA A 842 21.36 -12.28 32.33
C ALA A 842 20.69 -11.68 33.57
N ASP A 843 21.45 -10.85 34.27
CA ASP A 843 20.97 -9.93 35.30
C ASP A 843 20.51 -8.60 34.68
N VAL A 844 19.70 -7.84 35.42
CA VAL A 844 19.33 -6.47 35.06
C VAL A 844 20.09 -5.49 35.95
N VAL A 845 21.02 -4.74 35.36
CA VAL A 845 21.88 -3.80 36.06
C VAL A 845 21.45 -2.36 35.76
N VAL A 846 21.26 -1.57 36.82
CA VAL A 846 20.81 -0.17 36.70
C VAL A 846 22.00 0.78 36.72
N ASN A 847 22.30 1.42 35.59
CA ASN A 847 23.29 2.48 35.47
C ASN A 847 22.64 3.85 35.73
N VAL A 848 22.88 4.39 36.92
CA VAL A 848 22.32 5.68 37.40
C VAL A 848 22.82 6.90 36.60
N ALA A 849 23.94 6.78 35.87
CA ALA A 849 24.53 7.88 35.08
C ALA A 849 23.91 8.05 33.68
N ASN A 850 23.16 7.06 33.18
CA ASN A 850 22.56 7.10 31.84
C ASN A 850 21.02 7.18 31.92
N LEU A 851 20.51 8.40 32.12
CA LEU A 851 19.08 8.67 32.33
C LEU A 851 18.16 8.22 31.17
N GLN A 852 18.68 8.03 29.94
CA GLN A 852 17.86 7.58 28.80
C GLN A 852 17.73 6.05 28.68
N ARG A 853 18.65 5.27 29.28
CA ARG A 853 18.61 3.80 29.34
C ARG A 853 19.19 3.29 30.65
N ALA A 854 18.45 3.52 31.74
CA ALA A 854 18.91 3.22 33.08
C ALA A 854 19.10 1.72 33.35
N ALA A 855 18.27 0.82 32.80
CA ALA A 855 18.37 -0.62 33.03
C ALA A 855 18.99 -1.35 31.83
N GLN A 856 20.15 -1.97 32.03
CA GLN A 856 20.90 -2.74 31.03
C GLN A 856 20.96 -4.22 31.39
N GLN A 857 21.22 -5.07 30.40
CA GLN A 857 21.43 -6.50 30.63
C GLN A 857 22.92 -6.75 30.88
N GLU A 858 23.23 -7.61 31.85
CA GLU A 858 24.57 -8.14 32.06
C GLU A 858 24.52 -9.67 32.02
N SER A 859 25.20 -10.28 31.05
CA SER A 859 25.15 -11.73 30.87
C SER A 859 25.78 -12.45 32.06
N ILE A 860 25.07 -13.44 32.61
CA ILE A 860 25.58 -14.27 33.70
C ILE A 860 26.72 -15.14 33.14
N PRO A 861 27.95 -15.04 33.69
CA PRO A 861 29.09 -15.82 33.22
C PRO A 861 28.83 -17.33 33.31
N GLN A 862 29.34 -18.08 32.33
CA GLN A 862 29.19 -19.55 32.29
C GLN A 862 29.69 -20.24 33.57
N VAL A 863 30.76 -19.72 34.17
CA VAL A 863 31.33 -20.24 35.43
C VAL A 863 30.38 -20.10 36.62
N GLU A 864 29.54 -19.06 36.64
CA GLU A 864 28.53 -18.88 37.69
C GLU A 864 27.34 -19.82 37.48
N LYS A 865 27.01 -20.15 36.23
CA LYS A 865 25.90 -21.07 35.90
C LYS A 865 26.16 -22.52 36.31
N VAL A 866 27.39 -22.88 36.64
CA VAL A 866 27.71 -24.17 37.25
C VAL A 866 26.98 -24.34 38.59
N SER A 867 26.74 -23.22 39.32
CA SER A 867 25.92 -23.24 40.52
C SER A 867 24.44 -23.35 40.17
N VAL A 868 23.77 -24.38 40.70
CA VAL A 868 22.34 -24.64 40.51
C VAL A 868 21.43 -23.71 41.32
N ASP A 869 22.01 -22.93 42.25
CA ASP A 869 21.36 -21.89 43.04
C ASP A 869 21.56 -20.48 42.46
N ARG A 870 22.17 -20.36 41.27
CA ARG A 870 22.32 -19.07 40.58
C ARG A 870 21.06 -18.74 39.78
N PHE A 871 20.32 -17.74 40.24
CA PHE A 871 19.11 -17.19 39.60
C PHE A 871 19.37 -15.79 39.05
N PRO A 872 18.63 -15.31 38.02
CA PRO A 872 18.86 -13.97 37.48
C PRO A 872 18.44 -12.89 38.49
N ALA A 873 19.18 -11.79 38.56
CA ALA A 873 18.85 -10.64 39.40
C ALA A 873 17.87 -9.72 38.64
N PRO A 874 16.56 -9.71 38.94
CA PRO A 874 15.62 -8.83 38.27
C PRO A 874 15.73 -7.40 38.80
N GLN A 875 15.18 -6.45 38.06
CA GLN A 875 15.00 -5.09 38.56
C GLN A 875 13.87 -4.98 39.61
N TYR A 876 12.82 -5.82 39.45
CA TYR A 876 11.60 -5.76 40.23
C TYR A 876 11.07 -7.15 40.59
N TRP A 877 10.23 -7.18 41.62
CA TRP A 877 9.39 -8.31 42.01
C TRP A 877 7.92 -7.86 42.00
N VAL A 878 7.02 -8.82 41.86
CA VAL A 878 5.57 -8.64 41.89
C VAL A 878 4.94 -9.63 42.84
N ASN A 879 3.75 -9.33 43.37
CA ASN A 879 3.03 -10.28 44.22
C ASN A 879 2.60 -11.50 43.39
N ALA A 880 2.81 -12.71 43.93
CA ALA A 880 2.44 -13.96 43.27
C ALA A 880 0.93 -14.08 43.00
N ALA A 881 0.09 -13.37 43.77
CA ALA A 881 -1.34 -13.26 43.53
C ALA A 881 -1.66 -12.52 42.21
N ASP A 882 -0.90 -11.48 41.86
CA ASP A 882 -1.10 -10.72 40.62
C ASP A 882 -0.72 -11.53 39.38
N VAL A 883 0.23 -12.46 39.54
CA VAL A 883 0.64 -13.43 38.50
C VAL A 883 -0.46 -14.46 38.23
N ALA A 884 -1.12 -14.96 39.29
CA ALA A 884 -2.15 -16.00 39.20
C ALA A 884 -3.35 -15.59 38.34
N ASN A 885 -3.63 -14.28 38.25
CA ASN A 885 -4.69 -13.73 37.39
C ASN A 885 -4.48 -14.07 35.90
N THR A 886 -3.24 -14.33 35.48
CA THR A 886 -2.91 -14.67 34.08
C THR A 886 -2.58 -16.14 33.91
N TRP A 887 -1.82 -16.73 34.84
CA TRP A 887 -1.38 -18.12 34.78
C TRP A 887 -1.18 -18.72 36.18
N GLU A 888 -1.83 -19.86 36.43
CA GLU A 888 -1.73 -20.56 37.71
C GLU A 888 -0.67 -21.67 37.73
N GLY A 889 -0.13 -22.07 36.57
CA GLY A 889 0.88 -23.12 36.47
C GLY A 889 2.26 -22.70 37.02
N GLU A 890 3.09 -23.69 37.31
CA GLU A 890 4.39 -23.49 37.95
C GLU A 890 5.53 -23.10 36.99
N TRP A 891 5.28 -23.24 35.69
CA TRP A 891 6.21 -22.88 34.62
C TRP A 891 5.43 -22.66 33.31
N CYS A 892 6.03 -21.98 32.33
CA CYS A 892 5.47 -21.88 30.98
C CYS A 892 6.53 -21.56 29.92
N ILE A 893 6.18 -21.69 28.63
CA ILE A 893 7.01 -21.16 27.55
C ILE A 893 6.83 -19.65 27.50
N ALA A 894 7.94 -18.92 27.47
CA ALA A 894 7.95 -17.50 27.16
C ALA A 894 8.97 -17.19 26.07
N TYR A 895 8.63 -16.26 25.18
CA TYR A 895 9.51 -15.81 24.12
C TYR A 895 9.71 -14.30 24.17
N LYS A 896 10.87 -13.85 23.67
CA LYS A 896 11.23 -12.45 23.59
C LYS A 896 10.46 -11.77 22.46
N SER A 897 9.63 -10.79 22.80
CA SER A 897 8.83 -10.02 21.83
C SER A 897 9.64 -8.89 21.18
N VAL A 898 10.77 -8.48 21.77
CA VAL A 898 11.67 -7.46 21.22
C VAL A 898 12.87 -8.12 20.55
N THR A 899 12.88 -8.18 19.21
CA THR A 899 13.91 -8.88 18.41
C THR A 899 13.93 -8.36 16.97
N ALA A 900 15.00 -8.59 16.23
CA ALA A 900 15.15 -8.17 14.84
C ALA A 900 15.67 -9.33 13.96
N PRO A 901 15.37 -9.35 12.65
CA PRO A 901 15.84 -10.39 11.72
C PRO A 901 17.36 -10.38 11.54
N SER A 902 18.06 -9.32 11.99
CA SER A 902 19.52 -9.22 12.00
C SER A 902 20.17 -9.72 13.29
N ASN A 903 19.38 -10.07 14.32
CA ASN A 903 19.92 -10.63 15.56
C ASN A 903 20.50 -12.04 15.32
N MET A 904 21.28 -12.52 16.30
CA MET A 904 21.82 -13.88 16.29
C MET A 904 20.71 -14.93 16.15
N ARG A 905 19.57 -14.72 16.83
CA ARG A 905 18.34 -15.50 16.71
C ARG A 905 17.14 -14.54 16.64
N THR A 906 16.20 -14.80 15.76
CA THR A 906 14.95 -14.02 15.68
C THR A 906 13.97 -14.52 16.73
N MET A 907 13.79 -15.84 16.82
CA MET A 907 13.04 -16.46 17.91
C MET A 907 13.98 -16.78 19.06
N ILE A 908 13.68 -16.22 20.24
CA ILE A 908 14.33 -16.58 21.50
C ILE A 908 13.21 -16.97 22.45
N ALA A 909 13.13 -18.26 22.76
CA ALA A 909 12.17 -18.84 23.67
C ALA A 909 12.86 -19.69 24.75
N ALA A 910 12.28 -19.69 25.94
CA ALA A 910 12.71 -20.51 27.08
C ALA A 910 11.48 -20.94 27.87
N LEU A 911 11.61 -22.02 28.65
CA LEU A 911 10.67 -22.26 29.74
C LEU A 911 11.10 -21.40 30.92
N VAL A 912 10.17 -20.67 31.49
CA VAL A 912 10.39 -19.84 32.67
C VAL A 912 9.62 -20.41 33.86
N PRO A 913 10.14 -20.29 35.09
CA PRO A 913 9.41 -20.72 36.29
C PRO A 913 8.22 -19.78 36.55
N ARG A 914 7.45 -20.04 37.59
CA ARG A 914 6.41 -19.12 38.06
C ARG A 914 7.03 -17.78 38.46
N CYS A 915 6.90 -16.79 37.57
CA CYS A 915 7.43 -15.45 37.70
C CYS A 915 6.46 -14.41 37.12
N GLY A 916 6.66 -13.14 37.43
CA GLY A 916 6.04 -12.07 36.66
C GLY A 916 6.67 -11.97 35.28
N VAL A 917 5.91 -11.58 34.25
CA VAL A 917 6.45 -11.39 32.88
C VAL A 917 6.10 -10.00 32.34
N GLY A 918 7.12 -9.19 32.07
CA GLY A 918 6.95 -7.86 31.47
C GLY A 918 6.68 -7.91 29.96
N ASN A 919 6.08 -6.87 29.39
CA ASN A 919 5.66 -6.79 27.98
C ASN A 919 6.79 -6.74 26.94
N SER A 920 8.05 -6.96 27.33
CA SER A 920 9.15 -7.29 26.42
C SER A 920 9.23 -8.78 26.08
N MET A 921 8.41 -9.60 26.74
CA MET A 921 8.19 -11.02 26.50
C MET A 921 6.69 -11.31 26.34
N ALA A 922 6.40 -12.45 25.75
CA ALA A 922 5.05 -13.01 25.67
C ALA A 922 5.07 -14.50 26.03
N MET A 923 3.94 -14.99 26.50
CA MET A 923 3.80 -16.35 27.00
C MET A 923 2.96 -17.21 26.06
N LEU A 924 3.34 -18.48 25.93
CA LEU A 924 2.55 -19.53 25.29
C LEU A 924 2.08 -20.50 26.36
N LEU A 925 0.78 -20.44 26.65
CA LEU A 925 0.12 -21.21 27.70
C LEU A 925 -0.71 -22.34 27.08
N PRO A 926 -1.06 -23.40 27.82
CA PRO A 926 -1.98 -24.41 27.33
C PRO A 926 -3.38 -23.81 27.11
N LEU A 927 -4.05 -24.24 26.04
CA LEU A 927 -5.38 -23.78 25.68
C LEU A 927 -6.41 -24.11 26.78
N HIS A 928 -6.30 -25.30 27.34
CA HIS A 928 -7.07 -25.80 28.48
C HIS A 928 -6.13 -26.09 29.64
N ALA A 929 -6.52 -25.73 30.87
CA ALA A 929 -5.76 -26.05 32.06
C ALA A 929 -6.71 -26.69 33.09
N PRO A 930 -6.35 -27.82 33.73
CA PRO A 930 -5.09 -28.57 33.56
C PRO A 930 -5.04 -29.37 32.25
N ASP A 931 -3.83 -29.55 31.70
CA ASP A 931 -3.54 -30.38 30.53
C ASP A 931 -2.41 -31.36 30.89
N PRO A 932 -2.70 -32.67 31.05
CA PRO A 932 -1.70 -33.67 31.42
C PRO A 932 -0.56 -33.82 30.40
N ASP A 933 -0.82 -33.52 29.13
CA ASP A 933 0.19 -33.64 28.07
C ASP A 933 1.05 -32.36 27.92
N TYR A 934 0.77 -31.32 28.72
CA TYR A 934 1.49 -30.04 28.68
C TYR A 934 3.02 -30.19 28.77
N PRO A 935 3.60 -30.98 29.71
CA PRO A 935 5.04 -31.15 29.82
C PRO A 935 5.67 -31.70 28.53
N ARG A 936 4.98 -32.66 27.91
CA ARG A 936 5.41 -33.29 26.68
C ARG A 936 5.36 -32.30 25.53
N TRP A 937 4.18 -31.78 25.20
CA TRP A 937 4.03 -30.97 23.99
C TRP A 937 4.74 -29.62 24.10
N ALA A 938 4.83 -29.02 25.29
CA ALA A 938 5.55 -27.76 25.50
C ALA A 938 7.05 -27.93 25.24
N SER A 939 7.63 -29.06 25.66
CA SER A 939 9.03 -29.38 25.39
C SER A 939 9.30 -29.54 23.89
N LEU A 940 8.45 -30.29 23.19
CA LEU A 940 8.57 -30.49 21.74
C LEU A 940 8.41 -29.17 20.96
N LEU A 941 7.41 -28.36 21.35
CA LEU A 941 7.20 -27.05 20.75
C LEU A 941 8.37 -26.10 21.02
N LEU A 942 8.90 -26.05 22.24
CA LEU A 942 10.07 -25.24 22.55
C LEU A 942 11.27 -25.63 21.69
N ALA A 943 11.49 -26.93 21.48
CA ALA A 943 12.55 -27.42 20.60
C ALA A 943 12.33 -26.96 19.16
N ASN A 944 11.08 -27.01 18.66
CA ASN A 944 10.73 -26.50 17.34
C ASN A 944 11.00 -25.00 17.19
N LEU A 945 10.51 -24.18 18.12
CA LEU A 945 10.69 -22.73 18.14
C LEU A 945 12.18 -22.33 18.25
N SER A 946 13.00 -23.21 18.83
CA SER A 946 14.44 -22.99 19.04
C SER A 946 15.30 -23.51 17.88
N SER A 947 14.72 -24.17 16.87
CA SER A 947 15.49 -24.68 15.73
C SER A 947 15.89 -23.57 14.74
N MET A 948 17.05 -23.72 14.10
CA MET A 948 17.54 -22.80 13.08
C MET A 948 16.68 -22.81 11.81
N ALA A 949 16.10 -23.96 11.44
CA ALA A 949 15.15 -24.06 10.33
C ALA A 949 13.88 -23.23 10.57
N PHE A 950 13.30 -23.30 11.78
CA PHE A 950 12.17 -22.45 12.18
C PHE A 950 12.55 -20.96 12.17
N ASP A 951 13.69 -20.62 12.78
CA ASP A 951 14.16 -19.23 12.88
C ASP A 951 14.41 -18.63 11.49
N PHE A 952 14.95 -19.41 10.55
CA PHE A 952 15.11 -19.01 9.16
C PHE A 952 13.77 -18.66 8.51
N ALA A 953 12.77 -19.54 8.60
CA ALA A 953 11.43 -19.25 8.06
C ALA A 953 10.80 -18.01 8.70
N LEU A 954 11.01 -17.83 10.02
CA LEU A 954 10.49 -16.68 10.76
C LEU A 954 11.17 -15.36 10.35
N ARG A 955 12.49 -15.38 10.07
CA ARG A 955 13.26 -14.19 9.62
C ARG A 955 12.69 -13.55 8.38
N GLN A 956 12.16 -14.36 7.46
CA GLN A 956 11.54 -13.86 6.23
C GLN A 956 10.23 -13.09 6.48
N LYS A 957 9.68 -13.16 7.69
CA LYS A 957 8.41 -12.54 8.08
C LYS A 957 8.57 -11.35 9.03
N VAL A 958 9.70 -11.23 9.72
CA VAL A 958 9.95 -10.15 10.69
C VAL A 958 10.69 -9.00 10.00
N GLN A 959 10.05 -7.82 9.93
CA GLN A 959 10.60 -6.65 9.24
C GLN A 959 11.08 -5.52 10.18
N GLY A 960 10.89 -5.68 11.49
CA GLY A 960 11.18 -4.64 12.49
C GLY A 960 11.81 -5.19 13.77
N GLN A 961 11.66 -4.46 14.87
CA GLN A 961 12.22 -4.82 16.19
C GLN A 961 11.24 -5.55 17.11
N ASN A 962 10.05 -5.91 16.61
CA ASN A 962 9.00 -6.56 17.40
C ASN A 962 8.52 -7.85 16.73
N LEU A 963 8.57 -8.95 17.47
CA LEU A 963 7.99 -10.22 17.11
C LEU A 963 6.59 -10.31 17.75
N ASN A 964 5.60 -9.85 17.00
CA ASN A 964 4.21 -9.85 17.43
C ASN A 964 3.56 -11.23 17.25
N TRP A 965 2.54 -11.51 18.07
CA TRP A 965 1.78 -12.77 18.02
C TRP A 965 1.26 -13.14 16.62
N PHE A 966 0.74 -12.16 15.87
CA PHE A 966 0.22 -12.40 14.51
C PHE A 966 1.29 -12.89 13.52
N ILE A 967 2.58 -12.76 13.83
CA ILE A 967 3.67 -13.33 13.03
C ILE A 967 3.90 -14.78 13.47
N VAL A 968 4.02 -15.01 14.78
CA VAL A 968 4.31 -16.31 15.40
C VAL A 968 3.20 -17.32 15.12
N GLU A 969 1.94 -16.91 15.19
CA GLU A 969 0.80 -17.81 15.01
C GLU A 969 0.73 -18.38 13.58
N GLN A 970 1.24 -17.67 12.58
CA GLN A 970 1.32 -18.15 11.19
C GLN A 970 2.75 -18.59 10.81
N ALA A 971 3.63 -18.85 11.79
CA ALA A 971 4.93 -19.46 11.56
C ALA A 971 4.76 -20.96 11.29
N THR A 972 5.54 -21.50 10.36
CA THR A 972 5.50 -22.93 10.02
C THR A 972 6.15 -23.78 11.12
N VAL A 973 5.43 -24.80 11.60
CA VAL A 973 5.85 -25.65 12.73
C VAL A 973 5.73 -27.12 12.34
N ILE A 974 6.55 -27.97 12.98
CA ILE A 974 6.39 -29.41 12.87
C ILE A 974 5.12 -29.82 13.63
N ALA A 975 4.29 -30.67 13.03
CA ALA A 975 3.06 -31.16 13.66
C ALA A 975 3.37 -32.15 14.79
N PRO A 976 2.57 -32.22 15.87
CA PRO A 976 2.82 -33.10 17.01
C PRO A 976 3.03 -34.58 16.62
N GLU A 977 2.30 -35.06 15.62
CA GLU A 977 2.29 -36.46 15.19
C GLU A 977 3.66 -36.88 14.61
N ARG A 978 4.41 -35.93 14.03
CA ARG A 978 5.77 -36.18 13.52
C ARG A 978 6.75 -36.57 14.63
N PHE A 979 6.46 -36.21 15.88
CA PHE A 979 7.32 -36.56 17.01
C PHE A 979 7.11 -38.01 17.49
N ASP A 980 6.04 -38.67 17.05
CA ASP A 980 5.75 -40.07 17.37
C ASP A 980 6.34 -41.04 16.33
N GLU A 981 6.88 -40.51 15.22
CA GLU A 981 7.54 -41.29 14.17
C GLU A 981 8.87 -41.89 14.67
N PRO A 982 9.28 -43.06 14.16
CA PRO A 982 10.54 -43.70 14.54
C PRO A 982 11.77 -42.93 14.02
N LEU A 983 12.82 -42.89 14.83
CA LEU A 983 14.12 -42.32 14.44
C LEU A 983 14.92 -43.27 13.53
N PRO A 984 15.71 -42.73 12.58
CA PRO A 984 16.69 -43.52 11.83
C PRO A 984 17.67 -44.27 12.77
N ALA A 985 17.90 -45.56 12.49
CA ALA A 985 18.72 -46.42 13.36
C ALA A 985 20.18 -45.94 13.47
N ALA A 986 20.75 -45.40 12.39
CA ALA A 986 22.11 -44.84 12.38
C ALA A 986 22.22 -43.64 13.35
N PHE A 987 21.29 -42.70 13.25
CA PHE A 987 21.19 -41.57 14.17
C PHE A 987 21.03 -42.02 15.62
N ALA A 988 20.06 -42.91 15.91
CA ALA A 988 19.82 -43.40 17.27
C ALA A 988 21.08 -44.09 17.86
N THR A 989 21.80 -44.85 17.05
CA THR A 989 23.05 -45.53 17.46
C THR A 989 24.15 -44.53 17.79
N ALA A 990 24.34 -43.52 16.93
CA ALA A 990 25.33 -42.48 17.15
C ALA A 990 25.00 -41.61 18.38
N MET A 991 23.73 -41.23 18.57
CA MET A 991 23.31 -40.42 19.72
C MET A 991 23.45 -41.17 21.05
N ARG A 992 23.24 -42.50 21.06
CA ARG A 992 23.54 -43.36 22.23
C ARG A 992 25.04 -43.40 22.51
N ALA A 993 25.87 -43.58 21.48
CA ALA A 993 27.33 -43.57 21.63
C ALA A 993 27.85 -42.22 22.16
N ALA A 994 27.23 -41.12 21.73
CA ALA A 994 27.52 -39.76 22.21
C ALA A 994 26.90 -39.43 23.58
N LYS A 995 26.18 -40.38 24.22
CA LYS A 995 25.46 -40.18 25.49
C LYS A 995 24.40 -39.06 25.44
N LEU A 996 23.92 -38.74 24.25
CA LEU A 996 22.84 -37.78 24.03
C LEU A 996 21.47 -38.46 24.07
N MET A 997 21.41 -39.79 23.95
CA MET A 997 20.17 -40.56 24.01
C MET A 997 20.29 -41.73 24.97
N ASN A 998 19.30 -41.88 25.85
CA ASN A 998 19.24 -42.96 26.84
C ASN A 998 18.25 -44.05 26.40
N GLY A 999 18.39 -45.27 26.95
CA GLY A 999 17.46 -46.37 26.75
C GLY A 999 17.74 -47.28 25.54
N HIS A 1000 17.23 -48.52 25.63
CA HIS A 1000 17.39 -49.59 24.63
C HIS A 1000 16.09 -49.89 23.86
N HIS A 1001 15.20 -48.90 23.72
CA HIS A 1001 14.02 -49.06 22.87
C HIS A 1001 14.45 -49.51 21.46
N PRO A 1002 13.91 -50.61 20.93
CA PRO A 1002 14.33 -51.14 19.63
C PRO A 1002 13.99 -50.17 18.50
N HIS A 1003 12.92 -49.39 18.64
CA HIS A 1003 12.47 -48.38 17.69
C HIS A 1003 12.11 -47.09 18.45
N PRO A 1004 13.10 -46.27 18.84
CA PRO A 1004 12.80 -45.04 19.56
C PRO A 1004 12.14 -44.01 18.63
N SER A 1005 11.20 -43.26 19.17
CA SER A 1005 10.53 -42.15 18.49
C SER A 1005 11.39 -40.88 18.48
N VAL A 1006 11.02 -39.91 17.64
CA VAL A 1006 11.63 -38.56 17.63
C VAL A 1006 11.50 -37.89 19.01
N ALA A 1007 10.35 -38.03 19.68
CA ALA A 1007 10.12 -37.49 21.02
C ALA A 1007 11.07 -38.09 22.07
N ASP A 1008 11.39 -39.39 21.97
CA ASP A 1008 12.31 -40.07 22.89
C ASP A 1008 13.72 -39.46 22.85
N PHE A 1009 14.11 -38.82 21.75
CA PHE A 1009 15.34 -38.06 21.66
C PHE A 1009 15.18 -36.60 22.11
N VAL A 1010 14.11 -35.91 21.69
CA VAL A 1010 13.92 -34.47 21.90
C VAL A 1010 13.69 -34.14 23.38
N LEU A 1011 12.82 -34.89 24.08
CA LEU A 1011 12.43 -34.56 25.46
C LEU A 1011 13.64 -34.52 26.42
N PRO A 1012 14.55 -35.53 26.42
CA PRO A 1012 15.75 -35.47 27.26
C PRO A 1012 16.69 -34.31 26.91
N GLN A 1013 16.75 -33.86 25.65
CA GLN A 1013 17.56 -32.69 25.27
C GLN A 1013 16.99 -31.43 25.90
N VAL A 1014 15.68 -31.20 25.74
CA VAL A 1014 15.02 -30.00 26.27
C VAL A 1014 15.11 -29.94 27.78
N LEU A 1015 14.95 -31.09 28.46
CA LEU A 1015 15.18 -31.21 29.89
C LEU A 1015 16.60 -30.78 30.27
N ALA A 1016 17.63 -31.38 29.64
CA ALA A 1016 19.02 -31.09 29.97
C ALA A 1016 19.44 -29.65 29.63
N LEU A 1017 18.85 -29.06 28.59
CA LEU A 1017 19.10 -27.68 28.20
C LEU A 1017 18.42 -26.68 29.16
N THR A 1018 17.29 -27.05 29.75
CA THR A 1018 16.45 -26.11 30.51
C THR A 1018 16.57 -26.26 32.03
N TYR A 1019 16.53 -27.48 32.54
CA TYR A 1019 16.58 -27.77 33.98
C TYR A 1019 18.03 -27.69 34.50
N THR A 1020 18.53 -26.45 34.59
CA THR A 1020 19.90 -26.15 35.06
C THR A 1020 19.94 -25.45 36.42
N ALA A 1021 18.78 -25.11 36.99
CA ALA A 1021 18.63 -24.49 38.31
C ALA A 1021 17.38 -25.01 39.02
N HIS A 1022 17.36 -24.90 40.36
CA HIS A 1022 16.32 -25.47 41.21
C HIS A 1022 14.93 -24.86 41.00
N ASP A 1023 14.83 -23.63 40.50
CA ASP A 1023 13.57 -22.97 40.21
C ASP A 1023 12.79 -23.61 39.05
N MET A 1024 13.46 -24.42 38.22
CA MET A 1024 12.84 -25.23 37.16
C MET A 1024 12.53 -26.68 37.58
N ALA A 1025 12.67 -27.03 38.86
CA ALA A 1025 12.31 -28.36 39.37
C ALA A 1025 10.85 -28.79 39.08
N PRO A 1026 9.83 -27.90 39.12
CA PRO A 1026 8.47 -28.27 38.72
C PRO A 1026 8.38 -28.81 37.29
N PHE A 1027 9.09 -28.21 36.33
CA PHE A 1027 9.13 -28.70 34.95
C PHE A 1027 9.77 -30.09 34.86
N ALA A 1028 10.89 -30.30 35.55
CA ALA A 1028 11.58 -31.59 35.56
C ALA A 1028 10.70 -32.69 36.19
N ARG A 1029 10.00 -32.37 37.28
CA ARG A 1029 9.00 -33.26 37.91
C ARG A 1029 7.91 -33.64 36.92
N ASP A 1030 7.31 -32.66 36.26
CA ASP A 1030 6.16 -32.86 35.39
C ASP A 1030 6.55 -33.65 34.12
N LEU A 1031 7.83 -33.60 33.71
CA LEU A 1031 8.39 -34.44 32.64
C LEU A 1031 8.83 -35.84 33.11
N GLY A 1032 8.68 -36.15 34.40
CA GLY A 1032 9.03 -37.45 34.97
C GLY A 1032 10.51 -37.63 35.32
N TYR A 1033 11.29 -36.56 35.43
CA TYR A 1033 12.69 -36.59 35.87
C TYR A 1033 12.80 -36.67 37.40
N VAL A 1034 12.36 -37.82 37.93
CA VAL A 1034 12.24 -38.11 39.36
C VAL A 1034 12.94 -39.41 39.71
N ASP A 1035 13.29 -39.58 40.97
CA ASP A 1035 13.78 -40.84 41.51
C ASP A 1035 12.64 -41.85 41.75
N ALA A 1036 12.97 -43.04 42.27
CA ALA A 1036 12.00 -44.10 42.53
C ALA A 1036 10.91 -43.72 43.57
N SER A 1037 11.14 -42.68 44.37
CA SER A 1037 10.20 -42.13 45.36
C SER A 1037 9.33 -40.99 44.83
N GLY A 1038 9.56 -40.56 43.58
CA GLY A 1038 8.89 -39.41 42.98
C GLY A 1038 9.53 -38.06 43.32
N GLN A 1039 10.70 -38.04 43.97
CA GLN A 1039 11.44 -36.80 44.25
C GLN A 1039 12.21 -36.36 43.00
N VAL A 1040 12.16 -35.07 42.67
CA VAL A 1040 12.86 -34.51 41.50
C VAL A 1040 14.37 -34.70 41.63
N LEU A 1041 14.99 -35.22 40.58
CA LEU A 1041 16.45 -35.39 40.53
C LEU A 1041 17.17 -34.02 40.48
N PRO A 1042 18.47 -33.94 40.84
CA PRO A 1042 19.22 -32.68 40.81
C PRO A 1042 19.25 -32.02 39.42
N PRO A 1043 19.33 -30.68 39.31
CA PRO A 1043 19.48 -29.99 38.04
C PRO A 1043 20.73 -30.42 37.27
N VAL A 1044 20.65 -30.37 35.94
CA VAL A 1044 21.79 -30.66 35.07
C VAL A 1044 22.82 -29.53 35.19
N ILE A 1045 24.05 -29.89 35.56
CA ILE A 1045 25.14 -28.93 35.71
C ILE A 1045 25.46 -28.29 34.36
N TRP A 1046 25.59 -26.96 34.33
CA TRP A 1046 25.90 -26.22 33.11
C TRP A 1046 27.26 -26.65 32.54
N ASN A 1047 27.26 -27.23 31.34
CA ASN A 1047 28.45 -27.55 30.55
C ASN A 1047 28.26 -27.07 29.11
N GLU A 1048 29.14 -26.19 28.65
CA GLU A 1048 28.98 -25.52 27.36
C GLU A 1048 29.22 -26.47 26.16
N ASP A 1049 30.17 -27.39 26.24
CA ASP A 1049 30.45 -28.35 25.17
C ASP A 1049 29.30 -29.36 25.01
N GLU A 1050 28.76 -29.86 26.13
CA GLU A 1050 27.57 -30.70 26.09
C GLU A 1050 26.35 -29.94 25.57
N ARG A 1051 26.14 -28.70 26.01
CA ARG A 1051 25.05 -27.84 25.55
C ARG A 1051 25.13 -27.65 24.04
N ARG A 1052 26.33 -27.36 23.50
CA ARG A 1052 26.57 -27.21 22.06
C ARG A 1052 26.28 -28.50 21.29
N ALA A 1053 26.74 -29.66 21.78
CA ALA A 1053 26.49 -30.94 21.13
C ALA A 1053 24.98 -31.26 21.06
N ARG A 1054 24.24 -30.97 22.14
CA ARG A 1054 22.77 -31.11 22.18
C ARG A 1054 22.08 -30.20 21.18
N LEU A 1055 22.48 -28.93 21.11
CA LEU A 1055 21.92 -27.97 20.16
C LEU A 1055 22.20 -28.37 18.71
N ALA A 1056 23.44 -28.77 18.38
CA ALA A 1056 23.79 -29.23 17.04
C ALA A 1056 22.97 -30.46 16.62
N ALA A 1057 22.77 -31.42 17.53
CA ALA A 1057 21.97 -32.60 17.25
C ALA A 1057 20.47 -32.30 17.11
N LEU A 1058 19.93 -31.37 17.90
CA LEU A 1058 18.56 -30.88 17.74
C LEU A 1058 18.38 -30.16 16.40
N ASP A 1059 19.28 -29.23 16.04
CA ASP A 1059 19.18 -28.51 14.77
C ASP A 1059 19.28 -29.46 13.56
N ALA A 1060 20.19 -30.44 13.58
CA ALA A 1060 20.26 -31.48 12.57
C ALA A 1060 18.95 -32.27 12.44
N LEU A 1061 18.36 -32.68 13.58
CA LEU A 1061 17.06 -33.34 13.59
C LEU A 1061 15.95 -32.45 13.01
N PHE A 1062 15.92 -31.16 13.35
CA PHE A 1062 14.91 -30.27 12.82
C PHE A 1062 15.09 -29.98 11.33
N PHE A 1063 16.32 -29.88 10.80
CA PHE A 1063 16.54 -29.83 9.35
C PHE A 1063 15.92 -31.04 8.65
N TRP A 1064 16.13 -32.24 9.19
CA TRP A 1064 15.53 -33.46 8.67
C TRP A 1064 13.99 -33.48 8.78
N LEU A 1065 13.43 -33.12 9.95
CA LEU A 1065 11.97 -33.04 10.16
C LEU A 1065 11.32 -32.05 9.19
N TYR A 1066 11.98 -30.92 8.93
CA TYR A 1066 11.53 -29.94 7.95
C TYR A 1066 11.71 -30.40 6.49
N GLY A 1067 12.41 -31.51 6.26
CA GLY A 1067 12.67 -32.09 4.93
C GLY A 1067 13.71 -31.32 4.13
N LEU A 1068 14.68 -30.72 4.83
CA LEU A 1068 15.80 -29.96 4.31
C LEU A 1068 17.04 -30.86 4.25
N ASP A 1069 17.71 -30.85 3.09
CA ASP A 1069 18.94 -31.61 2.89
C ASP A 1069 20.18 -30.82 3.37
N ALA A 1070 21.37 -31.41 3.19
CA ALA A 1070 22.62 -30.76 3.58
C ALA A 1070 22.89 -29.44 2.83
N LEU A 1071 22.41 -29.28 1.59
CA LEU A 1071 22.58 -28.07 0.79
C LEU A 1071 21.66 -26.95 1.30
N ASP A 1072 20.40 -27.29 1.59
CA ASP A 1072 19.44 -26.40 2.26
C ASP A 1072 19.97 -25.97 3.64
N ALA A 1073 20.42 -26.92 4.46
CA ALA A 1073 20.95 -26.65 5.79
C ALA A 1073 22.20 -25.75 5.75
N THR A 1074 23.15 -26.03 4.86
CA THR A 1074 24.36 -25.20 4.67
C THR A 1074 23.99 -23.76 4.33
N TYR A 1075 23.09 -23.56 3.36
CA TYR A 1075 22.62 -22.24 2.97
C TYR A 1075 21.94 -21.52 4.14
N ILE A 1076 21.02 -22.19 4.84
CA ILE A 1076 20.32 -21.62 5.98
C ILE A 1076 21.31 -21.16 7.05
N LEU A 1077 22.29 -21.99 7.41
CA LEU A 1077 23.30 -21.68 8.41
C LEU A 1077 24.11 -20.43 8.03
N ASP A 1078 24.47 -20.27 6.76
CA ASP A 1078 25.19 -19.07 6.28
C ASP A 1078 24.37 -17.77 6.40
N THR A 1079 23.05 -17.85 6.52
CA THR A 1079 22.20 -16.66 6.79
C THR A 1079 22.26 -16.16 8.24
N PHE A 1080 23.01 -16.82 9.13
CA PHE A 1080 23.25 -16.43 10.53
C PHE A 1080 24.69 -15.93 10.73
N PRO A 1081 25.06 -14.75 10.19
CA PRO A 1081 26.46 -14.29 10.15
C PRO A 1081 27.07 -14.13 11.55
N ILE A 1082 26.29 -13.71 12.55
CA ILE A 1082 26.77 -13.54 13.93
C ILE A 1082 27.24 -14.88 14.52
N VAL A 1083 26.55 -15.99 14.22
CA VAL A 1083 26.93 -17.32 14.73
C VAL A 1083 28.25 -17.74 14.10
N ARG A 1084 28.38 -17.56 12.78
CA ARG A 1084 29.62 -17.83 12.04
C ARG A 1084 30.79 -17.00 12.55
N GLU A 1085 30.60 -15.71 12.76
CA GLU A 1085 31.63 -14.80 13.28
C GLU A 1085 32.08 -15.18 14.70
N GLN A 1086 31.14 -15.53 15.58
CA GLN A 1086 31.45 -15.97 16.94
C GLN A 1086 32.24 -17.28 16.95
N ASP A 1087 31.85 -18.25 16.12
CA ASP A 1087 32.57 -19.52 16.00
C ASP A 1087 33.94 -19.35 15.36
N ALA A 1088 34.06 -18.55 14.29
CA ALA A 1088 35.35 -18.25 13.67
C ALA A 1088 36.30 -17.57 14.66
N LYS A 1089 35.80 -16.63 15.47
CA LYS A 1089 36.58 -15.96 16.52
C LYS A 1089 37.04 -16.93 17.61
N THR A 1090 36.23 -17.92 17.96
CA THR A 1090 36.49 -18.81 19.11
C THR A 1090 37.26 -20.07 18.72
N PHE A 1091 36.99 -20.64 17.54
CA PHE A 1091 37.50 -21.95 17.10
C PHE A 1091 38.28 -21.89 15.78
N GLY A 1092 38.37 -20.74 15.12
CA GLY A 1092 39.03 -20.59 13.82
C GLY A 1092 38.29 -21.20 12.62
N ARG A 1093 37.10 -21.77 12.83
CA ARG A 1093 36.25 -22.38 11.80
C ARG A 1093 34.77 -22.27 12.18
N TYR A 1094 33.86 -22.52 11.23
CA TYR A 1094 32.41 -22.51 11.48
C TYR A 1094 31.93 -23.83 12.12
N ARG A 1095 32.36 -24.07 13.36
CA ARG A 1095 32.15 -25.33 14.09
C ARG A 1095 30.67 -25.75 14.16
N THR A 1096 29.74 -24.83 14.41
CA THR A 1096 28.30 -25.12 14.47
C THR A 1096 27.80 -25.71 13.15
N GLN A 1097 28.25 -25.20 12.00
CA GLN A 1097 27.89 -25.78 10.70
C GLN A 1097 28.48 -27.19 10.54
N ASP A 1098 29.77 -27.37 10.86
CA ASP A 1098 30.43 -28.68 10.79
C ASP A 1098 29.70 -29.73 11.65
N ASP A 1099 29.40 -29.40 12.90
CA ASP A 1099 28.78 -30.29 13.88
C ASP A 1099 27.34 -30.65 13.46
N ILE A 1100 26.55 -29.68 12.97
CA ILE A 1100 25.18 -29.92 12.48
C ILE A 1100 25.19 -30.81 11.23
N LEU A 1101 26.02 -30.52 10.24
CA LEU A 1101 26.05 -31.27 8.98
C LEU A 1101 26.54 -32.71 9.18
N ALA A 1102 27.50 -32.92 10.09
CA ALA A 1102 27.96 -34.26 10.46
C ALA A 1102 26.84 -35.11 11.07
N VAL A 1103 26.01 -34.51 11.93
CA VAL A 1103 24.86 -35.21 12.53
C VAL A 1103 23.73 -35.39 11.53
N LEU A 1104 23.47 -34.41 10.66
CA LEU A 1104 22.43 -34.47 9.63
C LEU A 1104 22.66 -35.63 8.65
N ALA A 1105 23.92 -35.93 8.33
CA ALA A 1105 24.28 -37.06 7.47
C ALA A 1105 23.86 -38.44 8.04
N LEU A 1106 23.61 -38.54 9.36
CA LEU A 1106 23.15 -39.77 10.02
C LEU A 1106 21.63 -39.97 9.93
N LEU A 1107 20.89 -38.94 9.51
CA LEU A 1107 19.44 -38.92 9.34
C LEU A 1107 19.01 -39.14 7.88
N ALA A 1108 19.97 -39.10 6.95
CA ALA A 1108 19.77 -39.23 5.50
C ALA A 1108 19.46 -40.67 5.06
#